data_AF-A0A7L3S973-F1
#
_entry.id   AF-A0A7L3S973-F1
#
_cell.length_a   1.000
_cell.length_b   1.000
_cell.length_c   1.000
_cell.angle_alpha   90.00
_cell.angle_beta   90.00
_cell.angle_gamma   90.00
#
_symmetry.space_group_name_H-M   'P 1'
#
loop_
_entity.id
_entity.type
_entity.pdbx_description
1 polymer ?
#
loop_
_entity_poly.entity_id
_entity_poly.type
_entity_poly.pdbx_seq_one_letter_code
_entity_poly.pdbx_strand_id
1 'polypeptide(L)'
;RAWQESVSLKELQRRGVCLLKLQAANQRTGLYGRLLVTFQPRKYDSDAELPCNSFGPGDIVGLYDSAGQGDPLSTGIVTRVTSKAVTVAFEESRDGMLSLDRESSYRLLKLANDVTYNRLKKALNALKQYHSGPASALIDVLFFSSEPSAFSETKPLKLYNESLDASQREAVSFSLAQRELAIVHGPPGTGKTTTLVEIILQAVQQGLKVLCCAPSNVAVDNLVERLAGYKAHILRLGHPARLLEPIQQHSLDAVLAHGDNAQIVADIRKDIDQAFAKTKKAQDRGERSHLLSEIKALRKELKEREESAMAAALTRASVVLATNTGASSDGPLKLLPEDHFDLVVIDECAQALEAGCWVPLLRAPKCILAGDHKQLPPTIISHKAAAKGLALSLMERLIERYGEQIVKMLTVQYRMHQAIMQWASSEMYGGRLTAHPSVAQHLLRDLPGVTATEETTVPLLLIDTAGCGLFELEVEDEQSKGNPGEVQLAALHIQALVEAGVKAQDIAVVAPYNLQVDMLRENLCHRYPELEIKSVDGFQGREKEAVILSFVRSNRKGEVGFLAEDRRINVAVTRARRHVTIICDTRTVSNQAFLKRLVDYFSQHGEVRTAFEYLDDLVPENYTQEGRGERQQGAKLPAASGPKTQPPPGRKLKAAGTKPECQKAEARFSPNTSGPGRESPGTKDGADRFKAMLVAFVESSETQLDFPPSLSSHDRMLVHLMAEECGLQHLSTGEGRDRYISVRKKEPAEPPLPAAAPPGKQLPLPQPQRPGRETPVPAEPGGHSEDSGKVDLKTLHLERVQREKGRREAAAREAQEPTAGLQGSSRKKDKSQAKGRSGADSVAEEDINALISAAIKADNTCGFPRCKASVTTLGQLCLHCNRRYCLSHHIPEVHGCGEKAKAQARQRISREGVLYPGSGSKDKSLDPARRAQLQRRLDKKLSELTSQRKSKKKDKEK
;
A
#
# COMPACT_ATOMS: atom_id res chain seq x y z
N ARG A 1 -18.21 3.28 -2.00
CA ARG A 1 -19.56 2.76 -1.68
C ARG A 1 -19.95 3.05 -0.24
N ALA A 2 -19.23 2.58 0.79
CA ALA A 2 -19.53 2.93 2.19
C ALA A 2 -19.69 4.45 2.43
N TRP A 3 -18.78 5.29 1.93
CA TRP A 3 -18.89 6.75 2.05
C TRP A 3 -20.09 7.34 1.30
N GLN A 4 -20.52 6.73 0.20
CA GLN A 4 -21.68 7.20 -0.57
C GLN A 4 -22.99 6.90 0.16
N GLU A 5 -23.01 5.85 0.98
CA GLU A 5 -24.18 5.41 1.76
C GLU A 5 -24.26 6.09 3.14
N SER A 6 -23.11 6.37 3.77
CA SER A 6 -23.05 6.87 5.15
C SER A 6 -22.77 8.37 5.28
N VAL A 7 -22.38 9.07 4.21
CA VAL A 7 -21.94 10.47 4.26
C VAL A 7 -22.78 11.34 3.34
N SER A 8 -23.19 12.52 3.83
CA SER A 8 -23.98 13.47 3.04
C SER A 8 -23.20 14.02 1.83
N LEU A 9 -23.91 14.38 0.76
CA LEU A 9 -23.28 14.93 -0.46
C LEU A 9 -22.47 16.23 -0.19
N LYS A 10 -22.92 17.07 0.73
CA LYS A 10 -22.19 18.30 1.12
C LYS A 10 -20.87 17.97 1.83
N GLU A 11 -20.88 16.95 2.68
CA GLU A 11 -19.69 16.49 3.36
C GLU A 11 -18.70 15.81 2.39
N LEU A 12 -19.20 15.06 1.41
CA LEU A 12 -18.37 14.55 0.31
C LEU A 12 -17.73 15.66 -0.54
N GLN A 13 -18.43 16.79 -0.72
CA GLN A 13 -17.87 17.97 -1.38
C GLN A 13 -16.80 18.66 -0.51
N ARG A 14 -17.00 18.76 0.81
CA ARG A 14 -15.96 19.26 1.73
C ARG A 14 -14.70 18.40 1.71
N ARG A 15 -14.87 17.09 1.61
CA ARG A 15 -13.76 16.13 1.44
C ARG A 15 -13.17 16.12 0.04
N GLY A 16 -13.69 16.93 -0.89
CA GLY A 16 -13.14 17.08 -2.23
C GLY A 16 -13.35 15.90 -3.17
N VAL A 17 -14.29 14.99 -2.89
CA VAL A 17 -14.57 13.79 -3.72
C VAL A 17 -15.86 13.90 -4.54
N CYS A 18 -16.62 14.98 -4.34
CA CYS A 18 -17.85 15.27 -5.04
C CYS A 18 -17.92 16.76 -5.42
N LEU A 19 -18.42 17.08 -6.61
CA LEU A 19 -18.70 18.44 -7.04
C LEU A 19 -20.20 18.57 -7.31
N LEU A 20 -20.84 19.51 -6.61
CA LEU A 20 -22.27 19.75 -6.69
C LEU A 20 -22.57 21.01 -7.51
N LYS A 21 -23.78 21.06 -8.08
CA LYS A 21 -24.34 22.26 -8.73
C LYS A 21 -23.51 22.79 -9.91
N LEU A 22 -23.05 21.90 -10.76
CA LEU A 22 -22.30 22.20 -11.96
C LEU A 22 -23.22 22.46 -13.16
N GLN A 23 -22.77 23.30 -14.09
CA GLN A 23 -23.45 23.61 -15.34
C GLN A 23 -22.58 23.15 -16.52
N ALA A 24 -23.19 22.55 -17.55
CA ALA A 24 -22.48 22.16 -18.76
C ALA A 24 -22.19 23.41 -19.62
N ALA A 25 -20.95 23.90 -19.60
CA ALA A 25 -20.54 25.11 -20.31
C ALA A 25 -20.25 24.87 -21.80
N ASN A 26 -19.51 23.81 -22.12
CA ASN A 26 -19.12 23.47 -23.49
C ASN A 26 -19.21 21.96 -23.75
N GLN A 27 -19.60 21.58 -24.96
CA GLN A 27 -19.72 20.19 -25.43
C GLN A 27 -19.03 20.11 -26.79
N ARG A 28 -18.03 19.23 -26.93
CA ARG A 28 -17.27 19.05 -28.17
C ARG A 28 -16.95 17.58 -28.40
N THR A 29 -16.76 17.20 -29.65
CA THR A 29 -16.34 15.83 -30.00
C THR A 29 -14.83 15.68 -29.75
N GLY A 30 -14.46 14.70 -28.91
CA GLY A 30 -13.09 14.32 -28.61
C GLY A 30 -12.60 13.12 -29.42
N LEU A 31 -11.43 12.61 -29.06
CA LEU A 31 -10.86 11.39 -29.63
C LEU A 31 -11.75 10.17 -29.40
N TYR A 32 -11.74 9.23 -30.36
CA TYR A 32 -12.59 8.04 -30.39
C TYR A 32 -14.09 8.34 -30.44
N GLY A 33 -14.46 9.54 -30.91
CA GLY A 33 -15.85 10.00 -30.93
C GLY A 33 -16.46 10.23 -29.55
N ARG A 34 -15.65 10.28 -28.48
CA ARG A 34 -16.14 10.53 -27.11
C ARG A 34 -16.63 11.97 -26.96
N LEU A 35 -17.72 12.15 -26.20
CA LEU A 35 -18.24 13.48 -25.92
C LEU A 35 -17.44 14.13 -24.79
N LEU A 36 -16.75 15.23 -25.08
CA LEU A 36 -16.06 16.06 -24.09
C LEU A 36 -16.99 17.15 -23.58
N VAL A 37 -17.29 17.12 -22.29
CA VAL A 37 -18.16 18.11 -21.64
C VAL A 37 -17.36 18.86 -20.60
N THR A 38 -17.39 20.19 -20.68
CA THR A 38 -16.78 21.08 -19.68
C THR A 38 -17.84 21.57 -18.71
N PHE A 39 -17.67 21.25 -17.43
CA PHE A 39 -18.53 21.65 -16.33
C PHE A 39 -17.92 22.82 -15.57
N GLN A 40 -18.75 23.81 -15.25
CA GLN A 40 -18.39 25.01 -14.48
C GLN A 40 -19.36 25.20 -13.31
N PRO A 41 -18.96 25.91 -12.23
CA PRO A 41 -19.90 26.35 -11.20
C PRO A 41 -21.05 27.16 -11.82
N ARG A 42 -22.27 27.00 -11.29
CA ARG A 42 -23.44 27.75 -11.75
C ARG A 42 -23.20 29.26 -11.60
N LYS A 43 -23.47 30.01 -12.67
CA LYS A 43 -23.34 31.49 -12.75
C LYS A 43 -24.16 32.21 -11.66
N TYR A 44 -23.55 32.42 -10.50
CA TYR A 44 -23.95 33.48 -9.57
C TYR A 44 -22.82 34.49 -9.32
N ASP A 45 -21.60 34.20 -9.79
CA ASP A 45 -20.45 35.12 -9.72
C ASP A 45 -19.52 34.90 -10.92
N SER A 46 -19.03 35.98 -11.53
CA SER A 46 -18.10 35.93 -12.67
C SER A 46 -16.71 35.38 -12.29
N ASP A 47 -16.43 35.26 -10.99
CA ASP A 47 -15.19 34.73 -10.42
C ASP A 47 -15.35 33.43 -9.61
N ALA A 48 -16.48 32.73 -9.77
CA ALA A 48 -16.74 31.51 -9.01
C ALA A 48 -15.72 30.40 -9.34
N GLU A 49 -14.88 30.06 -8.36
CA GLU A 49 -13.97 28.93 -8.41
C GLU A 49 -14.65 27.63 -7.98
N LEU A 50 -14.09 26.51 -8.42
CA LEU A 50 -14.46 25.19 -7.92
C LEU A 50 -14.01 25.05 -6.46
N PRO A 51 -14.82 24.43 -5.60
CA PRO A 51 -14.40 24.14 -4.24
C PRO A 51 -13.16 23.24 -4.23
N CYS A 52 -12.33 23.34 -3.19
CA CYS A 52 -11.15 22.49 -3.00
C CYS A 52 -11.52 21.02 -3.22
N ASN A 53 -10.82 20.37 -4.14
CA ASN A 53 -11.18 19.05 -4.59
C ASN A 53 -9.97 18.20 -4.97
N SER A 54 -10.18 16.88 -4.99
CA SER A 54 -9.18 15.85 -5.28
C SER A 54 -9.34 15.24 -6.68
N PHE A 55 -10.02 15.95 -7.59
CA PHE A 55 -10.23 15.49 -8.95
C PHE A 55 -8.94 15.73 -9.74
N GLY A 56 -8.41 14.67 -10.34
CA GLY A 56 -7.27 14.70 -11.22
C GLY A 56 -7.63 14.16 -12.60
N PRO A 57 -6.85 14.52 -13.64
CA PRO A 57 -6.95 13.88 -14.94
C PRO A 57 -6.94 12.35 -14.85
N GLY A 58 -7.90 11.76 -15.55
CA GLY A 58 -8.23 10.35 -15.70
C GLY A 58 -8.96 9.69 -14.52
N ASP A 59 -9.37 10.45 -13.51
CA ASP A 59 -10.32 9.95 -12.52
C ASP A 59 -11.62 9.54 -13.21
N ILE A 60 -12.21 8.43 -12.74
CA ILE A 60 -13.53 8.01 -13.23
C ILE A 60 -14.57 8.73 -12.40
N VAL A 61 -15.51 9.36 -13.09
CA VAL A 61 -16.56 10.17 -12.48
C VAL A 61 -17.92 9.71 -12.96
N GLY A 62 -18.86 9.62 -12.03
CA GLY A 62 -20.27 9.46 -12.31
C GLY A 62 -20.90 10.84 -12.48
N LEU A 63 -21.57 11.05 -13.61
CA LEU A 63 -22.41 12.20 -13.84
C LEU A 63 -23.82 11.89 -13.35
N TYR A 64 -24.41 12.79 -12.57
CA TYR A 64 -25.81 12.68 -12.17
C TYR A 64 -26.51 14.03 -12.30
N ASP A 65 -27.82 13.97 -12.44
CA ASP A 65 -28.68 15.15 -12.27
C ASP A 65 -28.73 15.55 -10.79
N SER A 66 -28.80 16.86 -10.51
CA SER A 66 -29.01 17.36 -9.15
C SER A 66 -30.40 17.00 -8.61
N ALA A 67 -31.39 16.80 -9.49
CA ALA A 67 -32.75 16.40 -9.09
C ALA A 67 -32.90 14.88 -8.88
N GLY A 68 -32.04 14.06 -9.48
CA GLY A 68 -32.13 12.60 -9.43
C GLY A 68 -31.40 11.98 -8.23
N GLN A 69 -32.11 11.17 -7.43
CA GLN A 69 -31.49 10.31 -6.40
C GLN A 69 -31.11 8.91 -6.91
N GLY A 70 -31.13 8.67 -8.23
CA GLY A 70 -30.87 7.36 -8.86
C GLY A 70 -29.43 7.14 -9.36
N ASP A 71 -29.31 6.16 -10.25
CA ASP A 71 -28.08 5.74 -10.95
C ASP A 71 -27.41 6.88 -11.74
N PRO A 72 -26.09 6.79 -12.00
CA PRO A 72 -25.40 7.80 -12.80
C PRO A 72 -26.01 7.87 -14.22
N LEU A 73 -26.26 9.10 -14.69
CA LEU A 73 -26.66 9.39 -16.07
C LEU A 73 -25.65 8.84 -17.07
N SER A 74 -24.36 8.97 -16.72
CA SER A 74 -23.26 8.34 -17.44
C SER A 74 -22.03 8.31 -16.56
N THR A 75 -21.09 7.46 -16.93
CA THR A 75 -19.75 7.41 -16.36
C THR A 75 -18.76 7.96 -17.37
N GLY A 76 -17.84 8.79 -16.91
CA GLY A 76 -16.85 9.44 -17.75
C GLY A 76 -15.49 9.48 -17.09
N ILE A 77 -14.49 9.90 -17.87
CA ILE A 77 -13.10 10.02 -17.46
C ILE A 77 -12.76 11.51 -17.45
N VAL A 78 -12.27 12.02 -16.33
CA VAL A 78 -11.82 13.41 -16.23
C VAL A 78 -10.66 13.62 -17.20
N THR A 79 -10.73 14.63 -18.05
CA THR A 79 -9.68 14.94 -19.03
C THR A 79 -8.89 16.16 -18.62
N ARG A 80 -9.49 17.13 -17.95
CA ARG A 80 -8.82 18.35 -17.49
C ARG A 80 -9.50 18.88 -16.24
N VAL A 81 -8.71 19.38 -15.30
CA VAL A 81 -9.19 20.09 -14.11
C VAL A 81 -8.46 21.43 -14.05
N THR A 82 -9.21 22.49 -13.80
CA THR A 82 -8.72 23.87 -13.60
C THR A 82 -9.37 24.42 -12.34
N SER A 83 -8.93 25.57 -11.82
CA SER A 83 -9.60 26.20 -10.67
C SER A 83 -11.07 26.57 -10.96
N LYS A 84 -11.44 26.78 -12.22
CA LYS A 84 -12.79 27.24 -12.61
C LYS A 84 -13.65 26.19 -13.35
N ALA A 85 -13.07 25.08 -13.82
CA ALA A 85 -13.79 24.12 -14.64
C ALA A 85 -13.21 22.68 -14.58
N VAL A 86 -14.08 21.69 -14.76
CA VAL A 86 -13.72 20.27 -14.94
C VAL A 86 -14.22 19.78 -16.29
N THR A 87 -13.34 19.23 -17.12
CA THR A 87 -13.71 18.61 -18.41
C THR A 87 -13.72 17.09 -18.27
N VAL A 88 -14.80 16.44 -18.72
CA VAL A 88 -15.01 14.98 -18.63
C VAL A 88 -15.30 14.42 -20.02
N ALA A 89 -14.65 13.31 -20.38
CA ALA A 89 -14.93 12.51 -21.56
C ALA A 89 -15.93 11.40 -21.22
N PHE A 90 -17.07 11.37 -21.87
CA PHE A 90 -18.07 10.31 -21.71
C PHE A 90 -17.95 9.26 -22.81
N GLU A 91 -18.07 7.98 -22.43
CA GLU A 91 -18.28 6.90 -23.37
C GLU A 91 -19.75 6.84 -23.82
N GLU A 92 -19.97 6.37 -25.03
CA GLU A 92 -21.29 6.30 -25.65
C GLU A 92 -22.18 5.30 -24.88
N SER A 93 -23.30 5.76 -24.33
CA SER A 93 -24.32 4.86 -23.76
C SER A 93 -25.05 4.14 -24.89
N ARG A 94 -25.40 2.86 -24.65
CA ARG A 94 -26.09 1.98 -25.62
C ARG A 94 -27.42 2.53 -26.14
N ASP A 95 -28.02 3.50 -25.45
CA ASP A 95 -29.38 4.03 -25.74
C ASP A 95 -29.44 5.47 -26.28
N GLY A 96 -28.30 6.05 -26.67
CA GLY A 96 -28.30 7.31 -27.40
C GLY A 96 -27.82 8.50 -26.59
N MET A 97 -27.01 9.30 -27.30
CA MET A 97 -26.58 10.68 -27.05
C MET A 97 -26.93 11.29 -25.68
N LEU A 98 -25.90 11.48 -24.84
CA LEU A 98 -25.99 12.30 -23.63
C LEU A 98 -26.35 13.75 -24.02
N SER A 99 -27.64 14.07 -23.99
CA SER A 99 -28.12 15.44 -24.15
C SER A 99 -28.02 16.15 -22.81
N LEU A 100 -26.96 16.92 -22.61
CA LEU A 100 -26.81 17.76 -21.43
C LEU A 100 -27.35 19.15 -21.75
N ASP A 101 -28.35 19.58 -20.97
CA ASP A 101 -28.95 20.89 -21.08
C ASP A 101 -28.09 21.92 -20.36
N ARG A 102 -28.00 23.11 -20.95
CA ARG A 102 -27.23 24.21 -20.35
C ARG A 102 -27.89 24.74 -19.08
N GLU A 103 -29.19 24.56 -18.87
CA GLU A 103 -29.91 25.13 -17.72
C GLU A 103 -29.99 24.18 -16.52
N SER A 104 -29.74 22.90 -16.77
CA SER A 104 -29.79 21.86 -15.75
C SER A 104 -28.54 21.87 -14.87
N SER A 105 -28.74 21.47 -13.62
CA SER A 105 -27.69 21.41 -12.60
C SER A 105 -27.22 19.97 -12.45
N TYR A 106 -25.92 19.73 -12.61
CA TYR A 106 -25.31 18.42 -12.54
C TYR A 106 -24.46 18.25 -11.28
N ARG A 107 -24.26 17.00 -10.87
CA ARG A 107 -23.25 16.61 -9.87
C ARG A 107 -22.26 15.64 -10.48
N LEU A 108 -20.99 15.78 -10.13
CA LEU A 108 -19.92 14.86 -10.46
C LEU A 108 -19.45 14.17 -9.17
N LEU A 109 -19.50 12.84 -9.15
CA LEU A 109 -19.00 12.04 -8.04
C LEU A 109 -17.81 11.21 -8.52
N LYS A 110 -16.71 11.24 -7.78
CA LYS A 110 -15.56 10.38 -8.06
C LYS A 110 -15.94 8.92 -7.75
N LEU A 111 -15.84 8.05 -8.75
CA LEU A 111 -16.15 6.63 -8.65
C LEU A 111 -14.86 5.82 -8.48
N ALA A 112 -15.01 4.61 -7.93
CA ALA A 112 -13.91 3.65 -7.91
C ALA A 112 -13.55 3.24 -9.34
N ASN A 113 -12.25 3.13 -9.63
CA ASN A 113 -11.78 2.75 -10.94
C ASN A 113 -11.78 1.23 -11.12
N ASP A 114 -12.94 0.69 -11.53
CA ASP A 114 -13.09 -0.74 -11.83
C ASP A 114 -12.40 -1.15 -13.15
N VAL A 115 -12.04 -0.19 -14.02
CA VAL A 115 -11.38 -0.46 -15.31
C VAL A 115 -10.04 -1.15 -15.09
N THR A 116 -9.27 -0.71 -14.10
CA THR A 116 -8.01 -1.37 -13.73
C THR A 116 -8.25 -2.83 -13.36
N TYR A 117 -9.16 -3.12 -12.44
CA TYR A 117 -9.45 -4.49 -12.00
C TYR A 117 -9.98 -5.36 -13.14
N ASN A 118 -10.84 -4.83 -14.01
CA ASN A 118 -11.35 -5.53 -15.17
C ASN A 118 -10.24 -5.89 -16.16
N ARG A 119 -9.30 -4.97 -16.43
CA ARG A 119 -8.13 -5.24 -17.29
C ARG A 119 -7.22 -6.31 -16.71
N LEU A 120 -6.95 -6.25 -15.40
CA LEU A 120 -6.18 -7.28 -14.70
C LEU A 120 -6.84 -8.66 -14.82
N LYS A 121 -8.15 -8.73 -14.54
CA LYS A 121 -8.91 -9.98 -14.64
C LYS A 121 -8.93 -10.53 -16.06
N LYS A 122 -9.09 -9.67 -17.07
CA LYS A 122 -9.02 -10.06 -18.48
C LYS A 122 -7.65 -10.62 -18.85
N ALA A 123 -6.56 -9.98 -18.42
CA ALA A 123 -5.21 -10.46 -18.69
C ALA A 123 -4.95 -11.84 -18.04
N LEU A 124 -5.42 -12.07 -16.81
CA LEU A 124 -5.35 -13.38 -16.18
C LEU A 124 -6.18 -14.45 -16.89
N ASN A 125 -7.36 -14.10 -17.39
CA ASN A 125 -8.18 -15.01 -18.19
C ASN A 125 -7.50 -15.34 -19.53
N ALA A 126 -6.89 -14.34 -20.18
CA ALA A 126 -6.13 -14.52 -21.42
C ALA A 126 -4.91 -15.42 -21.19
N LEU A 127 -4.17 -15.21 -20.10
CA LEU A 127 -3.05 -16.06 -19.68
C LEU A 127 -3.50 -17.51 -19.47
N LYS A 128 -4.63 -17.72 -18.77
CA LYS A 128 -5.18 -19.07 -18.56
C LYS A 128 -5.57 -19.77 -19.86
N GLN A 129 -5.99 -19.01 -20.87
CA GLN A 129 -6.41 -19.51 -22.19
C GLN A 129 -5.26 -19.45 -23.21
N TYR A 130 -4.03 -19.20 -22.78
CA TYR A 130 -2.88 -19.10 -23.68
C TYR A 130 -2.35 -20.50 -24.00
N HIS A 131 -2.63 -20.98 -25.22
CA HIS A 131 -2.25 -22.33 -25.65
C HIS A 131 -1.01 -22.33 -26.56
N SER A 132 -0.87 -21.32 -27.42
CA SER A 132 0.24 -21.18 -28.36
C SER A 132 0.39 -19.72 -28.77
N GLY A 133 1.61 -19.20 -28.73
CA GLY A 133 1.92 -17.87 -29.24
C GLY A 133 3.36 -17.46 -28.93
N PRO A 134 3.75 -16.21 -29.27
CA PRO A 134 5.12 -15.74 -29.07
C PRO A 134 5.58 -15.84 -27.61
N ALA A 135 4.68 -15.62 -26.65
CA ALA A 135 5.01 -15.64 -25.23
C ALA A 135 5.05 -17.04 -24.59
N SER A 136 4.81 -18.13 -25.33
CA SER A 136 4.73 -19.49 -24.77
C SER A 136 5.98 -19.90 -23.99
N ALA A 137 7.17 -19.75 -24.59
CA ALA A 137 8.44 -20.08 -23.92
C ALA A 137 8.68 -19.21 -22.67
N LEU A 138 8.33 -17.91 -22.75
CA LEU A 138 8.42 -17.00 -21.62
C LEU A 138 7.50 -17.42 -20.47
N ILE A 139 6.25 -17.82 -20.77
CA ILE A 139 5.28 -18.29 -19.78
C ILE A 139 5.83 -19.53 -19.06
N ASP A 140 6.40 -20.49 -19.80
CA ASP A 140 6.97 -21.72 -19.22
C ASP A 140 8.11 -21.41 -18.26
N VAL A 141 9.00 -20.47 -18.58
CA VAL A 141 10.06 -20.00 -17.67
C VAL A 141 9.46 -19.26 -16.46
N LEU A 142 8.49 -18.36 -16.67
CA LEU A 142 7.89 -17.56 -15.59
C LEU A 142 7.06 -18.39 -14.59
N PHE A 143 6.53 -19.55 -15.01
CA PHE A 143 5.83 -20.52 -14.16
C PHE A 143 6.71 -21.69 -13.70
N PHE A 144 8.00 -21.67 -14.02
CA PHE A 144 8.97 -22.69 -13.62
C PHE A 144 8.70 -24.09 -14.24
N SER A 145 7.97 -24.14 -15.35
CA SER A 145 7.80 -25.33 -16.17
C SER A 145 9.05 -25.64 -17.02
N SER A 146 9.90 -24.64 -17.24
CA SER A 146 11.17 -24.76 -17.94
C SER A 146 12.23 -23.87 -17.28
N GLU A 147 13.50 -24.24 -17.45
CA GLU A 147 14.63 -23.44 -17.02
C GLU A 147 14.96 -22.34 -18.05
N PRO A 148 15.51 -21.18 -17.65
CA PRO A 148 15.96 -20.16 -18.58
C PRO A 148 16.99 -20.74 -19.57
N SER A 149 16.82 -20.44 -20.86
CA SER A 149 17.72 -20.94 -21.89
C SER A 149 19.14 -20.38 -21.73
N ALA A 150 20.13 -21.08 -22.29
CA ALA A 150 21.50 -20.59 -22.35
C ALA A 150 21.60 -19.25 -23.10
N PHE A 151 22.60 -18.45 -22.73
CA PHE A 151 22.90 -17.16 -23.34
C PHE A 151 23.10 -17.27 -24.85
N SER A 152 22.55 -16.32 -25.59
CA SER A 152 22.88 -16.12 -27.00
C SER A 152 24.23 -15.41 -27.14
N GLU A 153 25.01 -15.77 -28.16
CA GLU A 153 26.22 -15.01 -28.52
C GLU A 153 25.84 -13.57 -28.88
N THR A 154 26.36 -12.61 -28.13
CA THR A 154 26.16 -11.18 -28.40
C THR A 154 27.29 -10.64 -29.25
N LYS A 155 26.93 -9.87 -30.28
CA LYS A 155 27.91 -9.08 -31.04
C LYS A 155 28.50 -8.00 -30.13
N PRO A 156 29.76 -7.57 -30.36
CA PRO A 156 30.34 -6.47 -29.62
C PRO A 156 29.45 -5.23 -29.75
N LEU A 157 29.01 -4.71 -28.60
CA LEU A 157 28.07 -3.60 -28.54
C LEU A 157 28.83 -2.28 -28.56
N LYS A 158 28.45 -1.37 -29.47
CA LYS A 158 28.86 0.03 -29.39
C LYS A 158 27.81 0.77 -28.59
N LEU A 159 28.15 1.13 -27.36
CA LEU A 159 27.25 1.82 -26.43
C LEU A 159 26.93 3.22 -26.94
N TYR A 160 25.70 3.68 -26.77
CA TYR A 160 25.32 5.07 -27.03
C TYR A 160 25.83 5.98 -25.92
N ASN A 161 25.72 5.53 -24.67
CA ASN A 161 26.28 6.22 -23.54
C ASN A 161 27.64 5.62 -23.13
N GLU A 162 28.72 6.32 -23.43
CA GLU A 162 30.08 5.92 -23.05
C GLU A 162 30.37 6.10 -21.55
N SER A 163 29.52 6.84 -20.82
CA SER A 163 29.70 7.13 -19.38
C SER A 163 29.14 6.04 -18.44
N LEU A 164 28.67 4.91 -18.98
CA LEU A 164 28.16 3.81 -18.16
C LEU A 164 29.28 3.10 -17.38
N ASP A 165 29.04 2.85 -16.09
CA ASP A 165 29.98 2.10 -15.27
C ASP A 165 30.03 0.61 -15.63
N ALA A 166 30.96 -0.14 -15.02
CA ALA A 166 31.12 -1.57 -15.28
C ALA A 166 29.84 -2.37 -15.00
N SER A 167 29.16 -2.11 -13.87
CA SER A 167 27.95 -2.85 -13.49
C SER A 167 26.79 -2.62 -14.46
N GLN A 168 26.65 -1.38 -14.95
CA GLN A 168 25.67 -1.03 -15.96
C GLN A 168 25.98 -1.70 -17.31
N ARG A 169 27.23 -1.66 -17.78
CA ARG A 169 27.67 -2.29 -19.04
C ARG A 169 27.48 -3.81 -19.02
N GLU A 170 27.77 -4.45 -17.91
CA GLU A 170 27.50 -5.87 -17.69
C GLU A 170 26.01 -6.17 -17.73
N ALA A 171 25.18 -5.36 -17.06
CA ALA A 171 23.73 -5.51 -17.10
C ALA A 171 23.17 -5.37 -18.52
N VAL A 172 23.65 -4.40 -19.31
CA VAL A 172 23.24 -4.23 -20.73
C VAL A 172 23.59 -5.47 -21.54
N SER A 173 24.84 -5.91 -21.47
CA SER A 173 25.33 -7.08 -22.23
C SER A 173 24.58 -8.35 -21.85
N PHE A 174 24.37 -8.56 -20.55
CA PHE A 174 23.62 -9.69 -20.01
C PHE A 174 22.15 -9.68 -20.46
N SER A 175 21.46 -8.54 -20.35
CA SER A 175 20.05 -8.44 -20.74
C SER A 175 19.83 -8.68 -22.22
N LEU A 176 20.76 -8.28 -23.09
CA LEU A 176 20.70 -8.54 -24.52
C LEU A 176 21.01 -10.01 -24.85
N ALA A 177 21.93 -10.65 -24.12
CA ALA A 177 22.29 -12.06 -24.30
C ALA A 177 21.18 -13.04 -23.88
N GLN A 178 20.35 -12.68 -22.91
CA GLN A 178 19.24 -13.52 -22.45
C GLN A 178 18.19 -13.76 -23.54
N ARG A 179 17.62 -14.97 -23.60
CA ARG A 179 16.61 -15.34 -24.60
C ARG A 179 15.20 -14.98 -24.15
N GLU A 180 14.77 -15.48 -23.00
CA GLU A 180 13.41 -15.28 -22.51
C GLU A 180 13.33 -14.17 -21.46
N LEU A 181 14.20 -14.20 -20.44
CA LEU A 181 14.05 -13.39 -19.23
C LEU A 181 15.39 -12.80 -18.77
N ALA A 182 15.40 -11.50 -18.50
CA ALA A 182 16.47 -10.85 -17.73
C ALA A 182 15.88 -9.93 -16.66
N ILE A 183 16.58 -9.81 -15.54
CA ILE A 183 16.23 -8.92 -14.43
C ILE A 183 17.39 -7.97 -14.16
N VAL A 184 17.12 -6.66 -14.24
CA VAL A 184 18.04 -5.61 -13.79
C VAL A 184 17.61 -5.14 -12.41
N HIS A 185 18.33 -5.56 -11.38
CA HIS A 185 18.13 -5.08 -10.02
C HIS A 185 18.84 -3.74 -9.85
N GLY A 186 18.08 -2.66 -9.74
CA GLY A 186 18.60 -1.30 -9.64
C GLY A 186 18.32 -0.66 -8.28
N PRO A 187 19.24 -0.79 -7.30
CA PRO A 187 19.19 -0.08 -6.03
C PRO A 187 19.10 1.46 -6.18
N PRO A 188 18.77 2.21 -5.11
CA PRO A 188 18.61 3.65 -5.16
C PRO A 188 19.85 4.38 -5.73
N GLY A 189 19.63 5.26 -6.70
CA GLY A 189 20.69 6.10 -7.27
C GLY A 189 21.64 5.39 -8.23
N THR A 190 21.43 4.12 -8.58
CA THR A 190 22.34 3.33 -9.45
C THR A 190 22.18 3.55 -10.95
N GLY A 191 21.28 4.43 -11.38
CA GLY A 191 21.04 4.70 -12.80
C GLY A 191 20.27 3.59 -13.54
N LYS A 192 19.33 2.92 -12.85
CA LYS A 192 18.44 1.89 -13.42
C LYS A 192 17.79 2.33 -14.74
N THR A 193 17.15 3.50 -14.75
CA THR A 193 16.50 4.06 -15.96
C THR A 193 17.53 4.35 -17.05
N THR A 194 18.72 4.85 -16.72
CA THR A 194 19.82 5.06 -17.69
C THR A 194 20.25 3.75 -18.34
N THR A 195 20.36 2.68 -17.55
CA THR A 195 20.73 1.33 -18.03
C THR A 195 19.64 0.75 -18.93
N LEU A 196 18.37 0.88 -18.54
CA LEU A 196 17.23 0.47 -19.36
C LEU A 196 17.18 1.19 -20.71
N VAL A 197 17.41 2.51 -20.71
CA VAL A 197 17.45 3.32 -21.94
C VAL A 197 18.51 2.78 -22.89
N GLU A 198 19.72 2.49 -22.41
CA GLU A 198 20.77 1.87 -23.23
C GLU A 198 20.32 0.52 -23.79
N ILE A 199 19.74 -0.36 -22.96
CA ILE A 199 19.23 -1.66 -23.41
C ILE A 199 18.19 -1.51 -24.52
N ILE A 200 17.26 -0.56 -24.37
CA ILE A 200 16.22 -0.29 -25.36
C ILE A 200 16.84 0.22 -26.67
N LEU A 201 17.80 1.14 -26.60
CA LEU A 201 18.48 1.68 -27.78
C LEU A 201 19.26 0.60 -28.54
N GLN A 202 19.94 -0.31 -27.81
CA GLN A 202 20.63 -1.44 -28.42
C GLN A 202 19.67 -2.42 -29.09
N ALA A 203 18.53 -2.72 -28.45
CA ALA A 203 17.48 -3.56 -29.05
C ALA A 203 16.91 -2.92 -30.33
N VAL A 204 16.62 -1.62 -30.30
CA VAL A 204 16.13 -0.88 -31.47
C VAL A 204 17.18 -0.85 -32.60
N GLN A 205 18.46 -0.71 -32.27
CA GLN A 205 19.54 -0.77 -33.26
C GLN A 205 19.65 -2.15 -33.94
N GLN A 206 19.28 -3.21 -33.23
CA GLN A 206 19.17 -4.57 -33.79
C GLN A 206 17.90 -4.77 -34.64
N GLY A 207 17.05 -3.74 -34.78
CA GLY A 207 15.82 -3.77 -35.55
C GLY A 207 14.61 -4.30 -34.76
N LEU A 208 14.74 -4.52 -33.45
CA LEU A 208 13.66 -5.06 -32.62
C LEU A 208 12.62 -3.99 -32.27
N LYS A 209 11.36 -4.42 -32.18
CA LYS A 209 10.23 -3.62 -31.71
C LYS A 209 10.04 -3.81 -30.21
N VAL A 210 10.02 -2.70 -29.47
CA VAL A 210 10.06 -2.72 -28.00
C VAL A 210 8.77 -2.13 -27.39
N LEU A 211 8.14 -2.87 -26.49
CA LEU A 211 7.06 -2.38 -25.63
C LEU A 211 7.60 -2.08 -24.23
N CYS A 212 7.72 -0.80 -23.89
CA CYS A 212 8.17 -0.36 -22.56
C CYS A 212 6.97 -0.03 -21.67
N CYS A 213 6.95 -0.60 -20.48
CA CYS A 213 5.87 -0.49 -19.52
C CYS A 213 6.36 -0.16 -18.11
N ALA A 214 5.51 0.46 -17.31
CA ALA A 214 5.73 0.65 -15.88
C ALA A 214 4.38 0.74 -15.12
N PRO A 215 4.33 0.50 -13.81
CA PRO A 215 3.07 0.60 -13.05
C PRO A 215 2.56 2.05 -12.91
N SER A 216 3.44 3.06 -12.97
CA SER A 216 3.10 4.47 -12.76
C SER A 216 3.36 5.33 -14.00
N ASN A 217 2.59 6.41 -14.20
CA ASN A 217 2.83 7.32 -15.33
C ASN A 217 4.20 8.00 -15.22
N VAL A 218 4.61 8.40 -14.01
CA VAL A 218 5.90 9.07 -13.78
C VAL A 218 7.07 8.22 -14.25
N ALA A 219 7.05 6.91 -13.95
CA ALA A 219 8.11 6.00 -14.40
C ALA A 219 8.16 5.87 -15.94
N VAL A 220 6.99 5.76 -16.59
CA VAL A 220 6.93 5.74 -18.07
C VAL A 220 7.42 7.04 -18.66
N ASP A 221 7.00 8.17 -18.09
CA ASP A 221 7.33 9.50 -18.57
C ASP A 221 8.84 9.78 -18.45
N ASN A 222 9.49 9.35 -17.37
CA ASN A 222 10.95 9.39 -17.23
C ASN A 222 11.67 8.61 -18.34
N LEU A 223 11.14 7.45 -18.76
CA LEU A 223 11.68 6.70 -19.90
C LEU A 223 11.50 7.47 -21.21
N VAL A 224 10.32 8.08 -21.43
CA VAL A 224 10.04 8.87 -22.64
C VAL A 224 11.02 10.03 -22.76
N GLU A 225 11.21 10.81 -21.69
CA GLU A 225 12.12 11.95 -21.68
C GLU A 225 13.56 11.54 -22.06
N ARG A 226 14.06 10.46 -21.47
CA ARG A 226 15.41 9.96 -21.74
C ARG A 226 15.56 9.43 -23.16
N LEU A 227 14.58 8.69 -23.68
CA LEU A 227 14.61 8.15 -25.05
C LEU A 227 14.45 9.25 -26.11
N ALA A 228 13.67 10.30 -25.83
CA ALA A 228 13.51 11.44 -26.72
C ALA A 228 14.85 12.13 -27.02
N GLY A 229 15.75 12.20 -26.04
CA GLY A 229 17.10 12.75 -26.21
C GLY A 229 17.97 12.04 -27.26
N TYR A 230 17.69 10.76 -27.54
CA TYR A 230 18.43 9.94 -28.52
C TYR A 230 17.74 9.86 -29.90
N LYS A 231 16.72 10.69 -30.16
CA LYS A 231 15.95 10.74 -31.42
C LYS A 231 15.35 9.39 -31.84
N ALA A 232 15.10 8.48 -30.90
CA ALA A 232 14.40 7.24 -31.18
C ALA A 232 12.94 7.51 -31.60
N HIS A 233 12.41 6.69 -32.52
CA HIS A 233 10.99 6.77 -32.89
C HIS A 233 10.12 6.17 -31.79
N ILE A 234 9.71 7.03 -30.85
CA ILE A 234 8.96 6.65 -29.66
C ILE A 234 7.50 7.11 -29.72
N LEU A 235 6.61 6.35 -29.07
CA LEU A 235 5.19 6.67 -28.99
C LEU A 235 4.64 6.37 -27.59
N ARG A 236 4.09 7.38 -26.91
CA ARG A 236 3.53 7.28 -25.55
C ARG A 236 2.01 7.09 -25.58
N LEU A 237 1.55 5.94 -25.10
CA LEU A 237 0.13 5.59 -24.96
C LEU A 237 -0.41 5.99 -23.59
N GLY A 238 -1.17 7.07 -23.53
CA GLY A 238 -1.79 7.53 -22.31
C GLY A 238 -2.55 8.84 -22.55
N HIS A 239 -3.42 9.20 -21.61
CA HIS A 239 -4.16 10.43 -21.74
C HIS A 239 -3.23 11.65 -21.55
N PRO A 240 -3.19 12.63 -22.47
CA PRO A 240 -2.23 13.74 -22.46
C PRO A 240 -2.22 14.54 -21.15
N ALA A 241 -3.39 14.71 -20.54
CA ALA A 241 -3.50 15.42 -19.27
C ALA A 241 -2.87 14.72 -18.05
N ARG A 242 -2.41 13.47 -18.20
CA ARG A 242 -1.62 12.76 -17.18
C ARG A 242 -0.12 12.81 -17.46
N LEU A 243 0.29 13.41 -18.58
CA LEU A 243 1.66 13.46 -19.05
C LEU A 243 2.28 14.83 -18.73
N LEU A 244 3.59 14.82 -18.47
CA LEU A 244 4.36 16.06 -18.37
C LEU A 244 4.37 16.80 -19.71
N GLU A 245 4.35 18.13 -19.68
CA GLU A 245 4.24 18.98 -20.87
C GLU A 245 5.32 18.72 -21.94
N PRO A 246 6.61 18.53 -21.61
CA PRO A 246 7.64 18.21 -22.60
C PRO A 246 7.39 16.89 -23.34
N ILE A 247 6.67 15.97 -22.71
CA ILE A 247 6.42 14.60 -23.20
C ILE A 247 5.17 14.54 -24.07
N GLN A 248 4.28 15.55 -23.99
CA GLN A 248 3.01 15.54 -24.71
C GLN A 248 3.20 15.41 -26.23
N GLN A 249 4.29 15.92 -26.78
CA GLN A 249 4.62 15.80 -28.22
C GLN A 249 4.77 14.35 -28.69
N HIS A 250 5.17 13.44 -27.80
CA HIS A 250 5.32 12.01 -28.07
C HIS A 250 4.06 11.21 -27.76
N SER A 251 3.01 11.85 -27.25
CA SER A 251 1.73 11.17 -26.99
C SER A 251 1.03 10.77 -28.28
N LEU A 252 0.30 9.65 -28.26
CA LEU A 252 -0.50 9.22 -29.40
C LEU A 252 -1.39 10.36 -29.93
N ASP A 253 -2.04 11.09 -29.03
CA ASP A 253 -2.96 12.16 -29.38
C ASP A 253 -2.26 13.32 -30.11
N ALA A 254 -1.07 13.71 -29.65
CA ALA A 254 -0.29 14.76 -30.31
C ALA A 254 0.26 14.29 -31.66
N VAL A 255 0.76 13.05 -31.74
CA VAL A 255 1.26 12.48 -33.00
C VAL A 255 0.15 12.40 -34.05
N LEU A 256 -1.08 12.03 -33.65
CA LEU A 256 -2.24 12.04 -34.53
C LEU A 256 -2.67 13.46 -34.93
N ALA A 257 -2.57 14.43 -34.02
CA ALA A 257 -2.92 15.83 -34.29
C ALA A 257 -1.95 16.54 -35.24
N HIS A 258 -0.70 16.06 -35.32
CA HIS A 258 0.33 16.59 -36.22
C HIS A 258 0.57 15.73 -37.46
N GLY A 259 -0.15 14.63 -37.62
CA GLY A 259 -0.01 13.73 -38.77
C GLY A 259 -0.74 14.23 -40.03
N ASP A 260 -0.42 13.62 -41.18
CA ASP A 260 -0.98 14.01 -42.48
C ASP A 260 -2.52 13.88 -42.55
N ASN A 261 -3.09 12.96 -41.76
CA ASN A 261 -4.54 12.74 -41.66
C ASN A 261 -5.25 13.70 -40.69
N ALA A 262 -4.53 14.59 -40.01
CA ALA A 262 -5.10 15.44 -38.95
C ALA A 262 -6.15 16.42 -39.48
N GLN A 263 -5.94 16.97 -40.69
CA GLN A 263 -6.89 17.91 -41.31
C GLN A 263 -8.23 17.25 -41.59
N ILE A 264 -8.21 16.04 -42.15
CA ILE A 264 -9.42 15.26 -42.46
C ILE A 264 -10.18 14.93 -41.17
N VAL A 265 -9.48 14.47 -40.12
CA VAL A 265 -10.09 14.19 -38.81
C VAL A 265 -10.68 15.45 -38.19
N ALA A 266 -10.01 16.59 -38.32
CA ALA A 266 -10.52 17.87 -37.83
C ALA A 266 -11.79 18.32 -38.56
N ASP A 267 -11.87 18.09 -39.87
CA ASP A 267 -13.03 18.45 -40.67
C ASP A 267 -14.23 17.54 -40.36
N ILE A 268 -14.03 16.23 -40.26
CA ILE A 268 -15.10 15.30 -39.81
C ILE A 268 -15.62 15.69 -38.42
N ARG A 269 -14.75 16.11 -37.49
CA ARG A 269 -15.17 16.59 -36.16
C ARG A 269 -16.01 17.87 -36.25
N LYS A 270 -15.64 18.82 -37.12
CA LYS A 270 -16.44 20.03 -37.36
C LYS A 270 -17.81 19.68 -37.92
N ASP A 271 -17.89 18.72 -38.85
CA ASP A 271 -19.15 18.30 -39.46
C ASP A 271 -20.07 17.63 -38.43
N ILE A 272 -19.51 16.79 -37.54
CA ILE A 272 -20.24 16.21 -36.40
C ILE A 272 -20.78 17.31 -35.48
N ASP A 273 -19.93 18.29 -35.11
CA ASP A 273 -20.33 19.37 -34.20
C ASP A 273 -21.40 20.27 -34.86
N GLN A 274 -21.33 20.50 -36.17
CA GLN A 274 -22.35 21.24 -36.93
C GLN A 274 -23.67 20.47 -37.03
N ALA A 275 -23.63 19.18 -37.38
CA ALA A 275 -24.81 18.32 -37.42
C ALA A 275 -25.48 18.21 -36.04
N PHE A 276 -24.67 18.13 -34.97
CA PHE A 276 -25.16 18.13 -33.59
C PHE A 276 -25.82 19.45 -33.20
N ALA A 277 -25.25 20.59 -33.60
CA ALA A 277 -25.85 21.90 -33.37
C ALA A 277 -27.17 22.08 -34.13
N LYS A 278 -27.28 21.56 -35.36
CA LYS A 278 -28.53 21.54 -36.15
C LYS A 278 -29.59 20.65 -35.50
N THR A 279 -29.19 19.49 -34.96
CA THR A 279 -30.08 18.56 -34.26
C THR A 279 -30.77 19.20 -33.04
N LYS A 280 -30.09 20.12 -32.34
CA LYS A 280 -30.70 20.87 -31.21
C LYS A 280 -31.75 21.91 -31.66
N LYS A 281 -31.70 22.38 -32.91
CA LYS A 281 -32.60 23.40 -33.45
C LYS A 281 -33.78 22.82 -34.24
N ALA A 282 -33.65 21.58 -34.72
CA ALA A 282 -34.70 20.91 -35.50
C ALA A 282 -35.94 20.60 -34.64
N GLN A 283 -37.09 21.12 -35.05
CA GLN A 283 -38.40 20.84 -34.43
C GLN A 283 -39.09 19.61 -35.05
N ASP A 284 -38.77 19.27 -36.30
CA ASP A 284 -39.35 18.11 -36.99
C ASP A 284 -38.68 16.79 -36.58
N ARG A 285 -39.50 15.75 -36.39
CA ARG A 285 -39.07 14.42 -35.97
C ARG A 285 -38.35 13.68 -37.10
N GLY A 286 -38.72 13.93 -38.36
CA GLY A 286 -38.09 13.36 -39.54
C GLY A 286 -36.69 13.92 -39.77
N GLU A 287 -36.57 15.25 -39.79
CA GLU A 287 -35.29 15.96 -39.92
C GLU A 287 -34.30 15.60 -38.80
N ARG A 288 -34.78 15.49 -37.56
CA ARG A 288 -33.98 15.06 -36.41
C ARG A 288 -33.45 13.63 -36.56
N SER A 289 -34.26 12.71 -37.11
CA SER A 289 -33.84 11.33 -37.36
C SER A 289 -32.76 11.23 -38.43
N HIS A 290 -32.87 12.05 -39.49
CA HIS A 290 -31.88 12.12 -40.56
C HIS A 290 -30.53 12.64 -40.04
N LEU A 291 -30.53 13.75 -39.31
CA LEU A 291 -29.31 14.33 -38.70
C LEU A 291 -28.65 13.36 -37.71
N LEU A 292 -29.43 12.57 -36.95
CA LEU A 292 -28.88 11.54 -36.07
C LEU A 292 -28.23 10.38 -36.84
N SER A 293 -28.78 10.03 -38.00
CA SER A 293 -28.20 9.00 -38.87
C SER A 293 -26.91 9.48 -39.53
N GLU A 294 -26.87 10.75 -39.94
CA GLU A 294 -25.69 11.44 -40.44
C GLU A 294 -24.59 11.49 -39.37
N ILE A 295 -24.90 11.90 -38.14
CA ILE A 295 -23.96 11.89 -37.01
C ILE A 295 -23.40 10.49 -36.76
N LYS A 296 -24.23 9.45 -36.83
CA LYS A 296 -23.76 8.05 -36.67
C LYS A 296 -22.81 7.63 -37.79
N ALA A 297 -23.10 8.00 -39.04
CA ALA A 297 -22.24 7.72 -40.18
C ALA A 297 -20.89 8.44 -40.05
N LEU A 298 -20.90 9.75 -39.77
CA LEU A 298 -19.69 10.55 -39.56
C LEU A 298 -18.86 10.06 -38.37
N ARG A 299 -19.49 9.61 -37.28
CA ARG A 299 -18.78 9.01 -36.14
C ARG A 299 -18.12 7.68 -36.51
N LYS A 300 -18.80 6.85 -37.32
CA LYS A 300 -18.23 5.59 -37.81
C LYS A 300 -17.03 5.87 -38.70
N GLU A 301 -17.14 6.80 -39.63
CA GLU A 301 -16.03 7.23 -40.48
C GLU A 301 -14.87 7.80 -39.67
N LEU A 302 -15.15 8.70 -38.70
CA LEU A 302 -14.15 9.25 -37.78
C LEU A 302 -13.38 8.13 -37.08
N LYS A 303 -14.08 7.13 -36.55
CA LYS A 303 -13.47 6.00 -35.85
C LYS A 303 -12.59 5.17 -36.77
N GLU A 304 -13.04 4.84 -37.98
CA GLU A 304 -12.26 4.06 -38.95
C GLU A 304 -10.98 4.80 -39.37
N ARG A 305 -11.07 6.11 -39.61
CA ARG A 305 -9.93 6.96 -39.96
C ARG A 305 -8.96 7.10 -38.79
N GLU A 306 -9.46 7.33 -37.58
CA GLU A 306 -8.63 7.38 -36.38
C GLU A 306 -7.94 6.04 -36.15
N GLU A 307 -8.64 4.89 -36.25
CA GLU A 307 -8.04 3.55 -36.09
C GLU A 307 -6.96 3.27 -37.14
N SER A 308 -7.16 3.68 -38.40
CA SER A 308 -6.13 3.57 -39.43
C SER A 308 -4.90 4.44 -39.14
N ALA A 309 -5.10 5.71 -38.75
CA ALA A 309 -4.02 6.62 -38.41
C ALA A 309 -3.24 6.14 -37.16
N MET A 310 -3.94 5.60 -36.16
CA MET A 310 -3.35 4.99 -34.98
C MET A 310 -2.50 3.77 -35.33
N ALA A 311 -3.03 2.87 -36.16
CA ALA A 311 -2.29 1.68 -36.59
C ALA A 311 -1.00 2.05 -37.33
N ALA A 312 -1.05 3.07 -38.19
CA ALA A 312 0.14 3.59 -38.88
C ALA A 312 1.17 4.19 -37.91
N ALA A 313 0.71 5.02 -36.95
CA ALA A 313 1.58 5.62 -35.95
C ALA A 313 2.24 4.57 -35.05
N LEU A 314 1.47 3.57 -34.59
CA LEU A 314 1.94 2.45 -33.78
C LEU A 314 2.97 1.61 -34.53
N THR A 315 2.71 1.26 -35.80
CA THR A 315 3.61 0.43 -36.61
C THR A 315 4.94 1.13 -36.91
N ARG A 316 4.91 2.45 -37.13
CA ARG A 316 6.10 3.26 -37.38
C ARG A 316 6.99 3.42 -36.14
N ALA A 317 6.41 3.41 -34.95
CA ALA A 317 7.17 3.50 -33.71
C ALA A 317 8.10 2.29 -33.55
N SER A 318 9.34 2.53 -33.12
CA SER A 318 10.28 1.47 -32.72
C SER A 318 10.11 1.11 -31.25
N VAL A 319 9.69 2.10 -30.44
CA VAL A 319 9.39 1.92 -29.02
C VAL A 319 8.00 2.46 -28.72
N VAL A 320 7.15 1.61 -28.15
CA VAL A 320 5.84 2.00 -27.63
C VAL A 320 5.89 2.02 -26.10
N LEU A 321 5.47 3.11 -25.48
CA LEU A 321 5.54 3.32 -24.04
C LEU A 321 4.15 3.44 -23.43
N ALA A 322 3.82 2.65 -22.41
CA ALA A 322 2.51 2.68 -21.77
C ALA A 322 2.62 2.36 -20.27
N THR A 323 1.58 2.62 -19.48
CA THR A 323 1.49 1.95 -18.18
C THR A 323 1.13 0.47 -18.38
N ASN A 324 1.43 -0.40 -17.42
CA ASN A 324 1.09 -1.83 -17.51
C ASN A 324 -0.39 -2.04 -17.88
N THR A 325 -1.29 -1.29 -17.25
CA THR A 325 -2.74 -1.33 -17.54
C THR A 325 -3.11 -0.60 -18.83
N GLY A 326 -2.30 0.34 -19.28
CA GLY A 326 -2.45 1.06 -20.55
C GLY A 326 -2.13 0.17 -21.76
N ALA A 327 -1.21 -0.79 -21.60
CA ALA A 327 -0.85 -1.81 -22.60
C ALA A 327 -1.91 -2.92 -22.79
N SER A 328 -3.17 -2.66 -22.44
CA SER A 328 -4.25 -3.64 -22.52
C SER A 328 -4.66 -3.95 -23.96
N SER A 329 -5.13 -5.17 -24.18
CA SER A 329 -5.76 -5.62 -25.42
C SER A 329 -7.05 -4.90 -25.79
N ASP A 330 -7.69 -4.20 -24.86
CA ASP A 330 -8.84 -3.32 -25.18
C ASP A 330 -8.39 -1.93 -25.69
N GLY A 331 -7.09 -1.62 -25.58
CA GLY A 331 -6.52 -0.31 -25.91
C GLY A 331 -6.02 -0.19 -27.36
N PRO A 332 -5.19 0.83 -27.65
CA PRO A 332 -4.64 1.04 -29.00
C PRO A 332 -3.85 -0.14 -29.54
N LEU A 333 -3.24 -0.95 -28.66
CA LEU A 333 -2.46 -2.14 -29.03
C LEU A 333 -3.28 -3.27 -29.65
N LYS A 334 -4.62 -3.17 -29.68
CA LYS A 334 -5.49 -4.10 -30.42
C LYS A 334 -5.33 -4.01 -31.94
N LEU A 335 -4.80 -2.87 -32.42
CA LEU A 335 -4.65 -2.56 -33.84
C LEU A 335 -3.36 -3.14 -34.43
N LEU A 336 -2.48 -3.65 -33.57
CA LEU A 336 -1.23 -4.30 -33.95
C LEU A 336 -1.41 -5.82 -33.97
N PRO A 337 -0.67 -6.55 -34.82
CA PRO A 337 -0.67 -8.00 -34.79
C PRO A 337 -0.06 -8.51 -33.47
N GLU A 338 -0.36 -9.76 -33.11
CA GLU A 338 0.04 -10.34 -31.81
C GLU A 338 1.55 -10.53 -31.68
N ASP A 339 2.25 -10.72 -32.80
CA ASP A 339 3.70 -10.91 -32.93
C ASP A 339 4.46 -9.60 -33.24
N HIS A 340 3.83 -8.43 -33.02
CA HIS A 340 4.45 -7.15 -33.34
C HIS A 340 5.67 -6.79 -32.49
N PHE A 341 5.70 -7.20 -31.22
CA PHE A 341 6.75 -6.83 -30.28
C PHE A 341 7.69 -8.00 -30.01
N ASP A 342 8.99 -7.75 -30.11
CA ASP A 342 10.03 -8.73 -29.83
C ASP A 342 10.43 -8.72 -28.34
N LEU A 343 10.33 -7.55 -27.71
CA LEU A 343 10.80 -7.30 -26.36
C LEU A 343 9.81 -6.48 -25.54
N VAL A 344 9.48 -6.96 -24.35
CA VAL A 344 8.77 -6.20 -23.32
C VAL A 344 9.74 -5.78 -22.22
N VAL A 345 9.81 -4.48 -21.94
CA VAL A 345 10.59 -3.94 -20.80
C VAL A 345 9.61 -3.45 -19.76
N ILE A 346 9.74 -3.90 -18.50
CA ILE A 346 8.91 -3.42 -17.38
C ILE A 346 9.81 -2.74 -16.34
N ASP A 347 9.75 -1.42 -16.27
CA ASP A 347 10.40 -0.63 -15.21
C ASP A 347 9.54 -0.59 -13.95
N GLU A 348 10.19 -0.42 -12.80
CA GLU A 348 9.61 -0.50 -11.45
C GLU A 348 8.74 -1.75 -11.25
N CYS A 349 9.15 -2.89 -11.81
CA CYS A 349 8.41 -4.16 -11.76
C CYS A 349 8.15 -4.65 -10.33
N ALA A 350 9.09 -4.39 -9.40
CA ALA A 350 8.94 -4.72 -7.98
C ALA A 350 7.75 -4.02 -7.29
N GLN A 351 7.26 -2.90 -7.84
CA GLN A 351 6.13 -2.15 -7.30
C GLN A 351 4.82 -2.48 -8.02
N ALA A 352 4.88 -3.30 -9.07
CA ALA A 352 3.72 -3.74 -9.81
C ALA A 352 3.14 -5.02 -9.19
N LEU A 353 1.81 -5.09 -9.15
CA LEU A 353 1.12 -6.36 -8.93
C LEU A 353 1.46 -7.32 -10.09
N GLU A 354 1.73 -8.58 -9.79
CA GLU A 354 2.04 -9.60 -10.81
C GLU A 354 0.96 -9.68 -11.90
N ALA A 355 -0.31 -9.62 -11.50
CA ALA A 355 -1.45 -9.57 -12.44
C ALA A 355 -1.37 -8.40 -13.43
N GLY A 356 -0.75 -7.28 -13.03
CA GLY A 356 -0.53 -6.12 -13.88
C GLY A 356 0.58 -6.33 -14.89
N CYS A 357 1.66 -7.01 -14.51
CA CYS A 357 2.77 -7.35 -15.41
C CYS A 357 2.32 -8.28 -16.53
N TRP A 358 1.36 -9.18 -16.28
CA TRP A 358 0.82 -10.07 -17.31
C TRP A 358 0.06 -9.36 -18.44
N VAL A 359 -0.29 -8.08 -18.29
CA VAL A 359 -0.93 -7.32 -19.37
C VAL A 359 0.03 -7.13 -20.57
N PRO A 360 1.24 -6.55 -20.40
CA PRO A 360 2.21 -6.44 -21.48
C PRO A 360 2.99 -7.74 -21.76
N LEU A 361 3.25 -8.61 -20.77
CA LEU A 361 4.12 -9.79 -20.96
C LEU A 361 3.63 -10.76 -22.04
N LEU A 362 2.32 -10.84 -22.28
CA LEU A 362 1.75 -11.73 -23.30
C LEU A 362 2.00 -11.26 -24.75
N ARG A 363 2.62 -10.10 -24.94
CA ARG A 363 2.81 -9.45 -26.25
C ARG A 363 4.18 -9.69 -26.89
N ALA A 364 5.11 -10.33 -26.19
CA ALA A 364 6.46 -10.56 -26.70
C ALA A 364 7.03 -11.90 -26.20
N PRO A 365 7.96 -12.51 -26.97
CA PRO A 365 8.66 -13.73 -26.57
C PRO A 365 9.72 -13.50 -25.48
N LYS A 366 10.21 -12.27 -25.32
CA LYS A 366 11.26 -11.90 -24.37
C LYS A 366 10.81 -10.76 -23.46
N CYS A 367 11.19 -10.82 -22.18
CA CYS A 367 11.01 -9.71 -21.27
C CYS A 367 12.26 -9.34 -20.46
N ILE A 368 12.34 -8.04 -20.13
CA ILE A 368 13.34 -7.48 -19.23
C ILE A 368 12.60 -6.78 -18.10
N LEU A 369 12.78 -7.27 -16.88
CA LEU A 369 12.19 -6.70 -15.69
C LEU A 369 13.24 -5.86 -14.98
N ALA A 370 12.88 -4.65 -14.59
CA ALA A 370 13.75 -3.79 -13.83
C ALA A 370 13.02 -3.21 -12.62
N GLY A 371 13.73 -3.09 -11.52
CA GLY A 371 13.17 -2.55 -10.28
C GLY A 371 14.05 -2.83 -9.08
N ASP A 372 13.47 -2.70 -7.90
CA ASP A 372 14.13 -3.01 -6.65
C ASP A 372 13.14 -3.63 -5.65
N HIS A 373 13.23 -4.95 -5.48
CA HIS A 373 12.41 -5.71 -4.54
C HIS A 373 12.75 -5.43 -3.06
N LYS A 374 13.83 -4.68 -2.78
CA LYS A 374 14.18 -4.17 -1.44
C LYS A 374 13.56 -2.79 -1.15
N GLN A 375 12.86 -2.18 -2.11
CA GLN A 375 12.03 -0.98 -1.94
C GLN A 375 10.54 -1.36 -1.79
N LEU A 376 9.64 -0.38 -1.81
CA LEU A 376 8.21 -0.60 -1.54
C LEU A 376 7.58 -1.66 -2.47
N PRO A 377 6.81 -2.62 -1.91
CA PRO A 377 6.00 -3.54 -2.70
C PRO A 377 4.75 -2.84 -3.27
N PRO A 378 3.96 -3.49 -4.14
CA PRO A 378 2.67 -2.96 -4.56
C PRO A 378 1.74 -2.66 -3.37
N THR A 379 1.17 -1.45 -3.32
CA THR A 379 0.25 -1.04 -2.26
C THR A 379 -1.07 -1.81 -2.33
N ILE A 380 -1.42 -2.52 -1.25
CA ILE A 380 -2.64 -3.33 -1.18
C ILE A 380 -3.49 -2.90 0.01
N ILE A 381 -4.72 -2.48 -0.26
CA ILE A 381 -5.67 -2.04 0.76
C ILE A 381 -6.14 -3.23 1.63
N SER A 382 -6.33 -4.41 1.04
CA SER A 382 -6.77 -5.60 1.76
C SER A 382 -5.59 -6.37 2.36
N HIS A 383 -5.34 -6.19 3.65
CA HIS A 383 -4.29 -6.94 4.36
C HIS A 383 -4.45 -8.47 4.23
N LYS A 384 -5.69 -8.97 4.15
CA LYS A 384 -5.96 -10.40 3.92
C LYS A 384 -5.50 -10.86 2.54
N ALA A 385 -5.63 -10.02 1.52
CA ALA A 385 -5.16 -10.34 0.17
C ALA A 385 -3.63 -10.26 0.10
N ALA A 386 -3.03 -9.24 0.72
CA ALA A 386 -1.58 -9.11 0.85
C ALA A 386 -0.95 -10.34 1.52
N ALA A 387 -1.50 -10.76 2.67
CA ALA A 387 -1.05 -11.95 3.40
C ALA A 387 -1.23 -13.26 2.63
N LYS A 388 -2.11 -13.31 1.63
CA LYS A 388 -2.30 -14.46 0.72
C LYS A 388 -1.38 -14.43 -0.50
N GLY A 389 -0.41 -13.52 -0.55
CA GLY A 389 0.60 -13.45 -1.61
C GLY A 389 0.36 -12.39 -2.68
N LEU A 390 -0.71 -11.58 -2.59
CA LEU A 390 -0.93 -10.50 -3.57
C LEU A 390 0.17 -9.42 -3.52
N ALA A 391 0.87 -9.30 -2.37
CA ALA A 391 1.98 -8.36 -2.17
C ALA A 391 3.28 -8.80 -2.85
N LEU A 392 3.41 -10.10 -3.18
CA LEU A 392 4.60 -10.62 -3.84
C LEU A 392 4.58 -10.18 -5.31
N SER A 393 5.57 -9.38 -5.70
CA SER A 393 5.72 -8.94 -7.09
C SER A 393 6.28 -10.06 -7.96
N LEU A 394 6.04 -9.97 -9.28
CA LEU A 394 6.61 -10.91 -10.25
C LEU A 394 8.15 -10.94 -10.15
N MET A 395 8.78 -9.77 -10.06
CA MET A 395 10.23 -9.64 -9.94
C MET A 395 10.76 -10.34 -8.69
N GLU A 396 10.13 -10.11 -7.54
CA GLU A 396 10.54 -10.72 -6.27
C GLU A 396 10.44 -12.25 -6.31
N ARG A 397 9.31 -12.79 -6.80
CA ARG A 397 9.09 -14.22 -6.97
C ARG A 397 10.16 -14.90 -7.85
N LEU A 398 10.57 -14.24 -8.93
CA LEU A 398 11.57 -14.77 -9.86
C LEU A 398 12.98 -14.70 -9.29
N ILE A 399 13.32 -13.62 -8.56
CA ILE A 399 14.61 -13.46 -7.90
C ILE A 399 14.80 -14.54 -6.82
N GLU A 400 13.77 -14.82 -6.02
CA GLU A 400 13.82 -15.86 -4.99
C GLU A 400 14.04 -17.26 -5.57
N ARG A 401 13.55 -17.52 -6.79
CA ARG A 401 13.68 -18.83 -7.44
C ARG A 401 14.99 -19.01 -8.20
N TYR A 402 15.33 -18.06 -9.07
CA TYR A 402 16.44 -18.21 -10.03
C TYR A 402 17.72 -17.50 -9.60
N GLY A 403 17.66 -16.58 -8.64
CA GLY A 403 18.82 -15.87 -8.12
C GLY A 403 19.64 -15.17 -9.23
N GLU A 404 20.96 -15.26 -9.14
CA GLU A 404 21.89 -14.56 -10.03
C GLU A 404 21.90 -15.06 -11.48
N GLN A 405 21.24 -16.19 -11.78
CA GLN A 405 21.15 -16.73 -13.15
C GLN A 405 20.46 -15.76 -14.10
N ILE A 406 19.43 -15.06 -13.61
CA ILE A 406 18.63 -14.11 -14.39
C ILE A 406 18.80 -12.67 -13.91
N VAL A 407 19.53 -12.43 -12.81
CA VAL A 407 19.61 -11.11 -12.16
C VAL A 407 20.99 -10.51 -12.31
N LYS A 408 21.05 -9.25 -12.75
CA LYS A 408 22.23 -8.38 -12.61
C LYS A 408 21.89 -7.18 -11.75
N MET A 409 22.66 -7.01 -10.68
CA MET A 409 22.51 -5.90 -9.74
C MET A 409 23.48 -4.78 -10.10
N LEU A 410 22.96 -3.56 -10.19
CA LEU A 410 23.79 -2.35 -10.34
C LEU A 410 24.42 -1.98 -8.99
N THR A 411 25.71 -1.65 -8.97
CA THR A 411 26.48 -1.51 -7.71
C THR A 411 26.99 -0.10 -7.45
N VAL A 412 27.16 0.73 -8.48
CA VAL A 412 27.63 2.12 -8.31
C VAL A 412 26.44 3.06 -8.21
N GLN A 413 26.36 3.86 -7.14
CA GLN A 413 25.29 4.84 -6.93
C GLN A 413 25.80 6.29 -7.07
N TYR A 414 24.95 7.14 -7.63
CA TYR A 414 25.24 8.52 -8.03
C TYR A 414 24.36 9.56 -7.32
N ARG A 415 23.74 9.20 -6.20
CA ARG A 415 22.77 10.04 -5.47
C ARG A 415 23.28 10.49 -4.11
N MET A 416 23.61 9.51 -3.26
CA MET A 416 23.75 9.67 -1.81
C MET A 416 25.21 9.92 -1.43
N HIS A 417 25.40 10.71 -0.37
CA HIS A 417 26.66 10.76 0.37
C HIS A 417 27.03 9.35 0.86
N GLN A 418 28.32 9.02 0.93
CA GLN A 418 28.77 7.67 1.28
C GLN A 418 28.22 7.18 2.62
N ALA A 419 28.11 8.07 3.61
CA ALA A 419 27.60 7.75 4.95
C ALA A 419 26.11 7.35 4.94
N ILE A 420 25.30 7.99 4.08
CA ILE A 420 23.87 7.66 3.89
C ILE A 420 23.76 6.31 3.17
N MET A 421 24.55 6.14 2.11
CA MET A 421 24.58 4.90 1.33
C MET A 421 25.01 3.70 2.17
N GLN A 422 26.02 3.84 3.01
CA GLN A 422 26.65 2.73 3.73
C GLN A 422 25.67 2.02 4.69
N TRP A 423 24.77 2.75 5.34
CA TRP A 423 23.67 2.16 6.10
C TRP A 423 22.77 1.29 5.21
N ALA A 424 22.23 1.87 4.14
CA ALA A 424 21.30 1.17 3.25
C ALA A 424 21.98 -0.04 2.59
N SER A 425 23.24 0.12 2.17
CA SER A 425 24.07 -0.93 1.56
C SER A 425 24.20 -2.12 2.50
N SER A 426 24.58 -1.88 3.75
CA SER A 426 24.82 -2.93 4.74
C SER A 426 23.54 -3.65 5.15
N GLU A 427 22.47 -2.90 5.43
CA GLU A 427 21.21 -3.46 5.92
C GLU A 427 20.36 -4.14 4.83
N MET A 428 20.34 -3.60 3.61
CA MET A 428 19.37 -4.01 2.57
C MET A 428 20.01 -4.71 1.37
N TYR A 429 21.29 -4.44 1.09
CA TYR A 429 21.95 -4.83 -0.16
C TYR A 429 23.24 -5.66 0.03
N GLY A 430 23.51 -6.12 1.25
CA GLY A 430 24.65 -6.99 1.57
C GLY A 430 26.02 -6.32 1.42
N GLY A 431 26.10 -5.00 1.61
CA GLY A 431 27.33 -4.23 1.52
C GLY A 431 27.86 -4.01 0.09
N ARG A 432 27.07 -4.33 -0.94
CA ARG A 432 27.51 -4.31 -2.35
C ARG A 432 27.46 -2.94 -3.04
N LEU A 433 26.85 -1.92 -2.43
CA LEU A 433 26.76 -0.59 -3.03
C LEU A 433 28.05 0.21 -2.81
N THR A 434 28.46 0.93 -3.85
CA THR A 434 29.63 1.83 -3.85
C THR A 434 29.21 3.23 -4.30
N ALA A 435 29.74 4.26 -3.63
CA ALA A 435 29.43 5.64 -3.96
C ALA A 435 30.34 6.12 -5.08
N HIS A 436 29.76 6.68 -6.14
CA HIS A 436 30.55 7.34 -7.18
C HIS A 436 31.32 8.53 -6.57
N PRO A 437 32.58 8.82 -7.00
CA PRO A 437 33.38 9.91 -6.44
C PRO A 437 32.69 11.28 -6.46
N SER A 438 31.81 11.53 -7.42
CA SER A 438 31.05 12.80 -7.52
C SER A 438 30.05 13.03 -6.38
N VAL A 439 29.64 11.98 -5.66
CA VAL A 439 28.66 12.08 -4.56
C VAL A 439 29.22 11.56 -3.24
N ALA A 440 30.35 10.86 -3.23
CA ALA A 440 30.86 10.20 -2.03
C ALA A 440 31.03 11.16 -0.84
N GLN A 441 31.46 12.40 -1.09
CA GLN A 441 31.81 13.41 -0.06
C GLN A 441 30.96 14.69 -0.12
N HIS A 442 29.89 14.73 -0.92
CA HIS A 442 29.11 15.96 -1.10
C HIS A 442 28.25 16.32 0.12
N LEU A 443 28.29 17.58 0.55
CA LEU A 443 27.56 18.09 1.71
C LEU A 443 26.70 19.29 1.33
N LEU A 444 25.75 19.68 2.19
CA LEU A 444 24.88 20.83 1.90
C LEU A 444 25.68 22.13 1.76
N ARG A 445 26.75 22.32 2.55
CA ARG A 445 27.65 23.48 2.44
C ARG A 445 28.29 23.65 1.06
N ASP A 446 28.39 22.58 0.26
CA ASP A 446 29.00 22.64 -1.07
C ASP A 446 27.99 23.13 -2.14
N LEU A 447 26.74 23.37 -1.76
CA LEU A 447 25.74 23.99 -2.63
C LEU A 447 26.01 25.50 -2.78
N PRO A 448 25.75 26.07 -3.96
CA PRO A 448 26.01 27.48 -4.22
C PRO A 448 25.10 28.35 -3.35
N GLY A 449 25.71 29.23 -2.54
CA GLY A 449 25.00 30.16 -1.67
C GLY A 449 24.65 29.61 -0.28
N VAL A 450 25.11 28.40 0.07
CA VAL A 450 24.88 27.81 1.40
C VAL A 450 26.06 28.09 2.32
N THR A 451 25.80 28.63 3.51
CA THR A 451 26.80 28.88 4.55
C THR A 451 27.12 27.59 5.31
N ALA A 452 28.39 27.41 5.69
CA ALA A 452 28.78 26.30 6.55
C ALA A 452 28.30 26.53 8.00
N THR A 453 27.31 25.74 8.40
CA THR A 453 26.73 25.65 9.75
C THR A 453 26.89 24.23 10.28
N GLU A 454 26.54 23.99 11.52
CA GLU A 454 26.57 22.65 12.11
C GLU A 454 25.66 21.68 11.32
N GLU A 455 24.47 22.13 10.93
CA GLU A 455 23.50 21.33 10.18
C GLU A 455 23.95 21.02 8.73
N THR A 456 24.64 21.97 8.08
CA THR A 456 24.99 21.87 6.66
C THR A 456 26.34 21.18 6.41
N THR A 457 27.12 20.96 7.47
CA THR A 457 28.42 20.25 7.42
C THR A 457 28.32 18.76 7.70
N VAL A 458 27.16 18.28 8.15
CA VAL A 458 26.91 16.87 8.46
C VAL A 458 25.96 16.21 7.45
N PRO A 459 26.18 14.95 7.06
CA PRO A 459 25.27 14.23 6.17
C PRO A 459 24.15 13.48 6.91
N LEU A 460 24.34 13.19 8.20
CA LEU A 460 23.44 12.40 9.04
C LEU A 460 23.17 13.17 10.33
N LEU A 461 21.90 13.42 10.63
CA LEU A 461 21.45 14.06 11.87
C LEU A 461 20.30 13.26 12.50
N LEU A 462 20.38 13.00 13.79
CA LEU A 462 19.31 12.41 14.59
C LEU A 462 18.86 13.43 15.64
N ILE A 463 17.57 13.79 15.63
CA ILE A 463 16.94 14.61 16.65
C ILE A 463 16.06 13.67 17.50
N ASP A 464 16.55 13.36 18.70
CA ASP A 464 15.89 12.44 19.62
C ASP A 464 14.84 13.16 20.48
N THR A 465 13.59 12.66 20.42
CA THR A 465 12.47 13.15 21.22
C THR A 465 12.19 12.32 22.47
N ALA A 466 13.01 11.28 22.73
CA ALA A 466 12.89 10.44 23.91
C ALA A 466 13.00 11.26 25.20
N GLY A 467 12.11 11.00 26.15
CA GLY A 467 12.10 11.69 27.45
C GLY A 467 11.58 13.13 27.43
N CYS A 468 11.28 13.69 26.25
CA CYS A 468 10.85 15.08 26.10
C CYS A 468 9.32 15.28 26.24
N GLY A 469 8.56 14.21 26.46
CA GLY A 469 7.09 14.27 26.57
C GLY A 469 6.35 14.54 25.25
N LEU A 470 7.06 14.49 24.11
CA LEU A 470 6.50 14.69 22.77
C LEU A 470 5.82 13.41 22.26
N PHE A 471 4.63 13.14 22.76
CA PHE A 471 3.86 11.94 22.44
C PHE A 471 3.01 12.06 21.17
N GLU A 472 2.69 10.91 20.57
CA GLU A 472 1.72 10.83 19.47
C GLU A 472 0.30 11.20 19.93
N LEU A 473 -0.51 11.72 19.01
CA LEU A 473 -1.93 11.99 19.25
C LEU A 473 -2.71 10.67 19.37
N GLU A 474 -3.48 10.56 20.44
CA GLU A 474 -4.45 9.48 20.67
C GLU A 474 -5.82 9.89 20.13
N VAL A 475 -6.04 9.75 18.82
CA VAL A 475 -7.37 9.99 18.20
C VAL A 475 -8.12 8.66 18.09
N GLU A 476 -9.27 8.54 18.75
CA GLU A 476 -10.03 7.27 18.88
C GLU A 476 -10.64 6.76 17.56
N ASP A 477 -10.77 7.63 16.54
CA ASP A 477 -11.52 7.34 15.30
C ASP A 477 -10.68 7.38 14.00
N GLU A 478 -9.35 7.60 14.07
CA GLU A 478 -8.51 7.74 12.89
C GLU A 478 -7.55 6.57 12.66
N GLN A 479 -7.48 6.10 11.41
CA GLN A 479 -6.54 5.07 10.95
C GLN A 479 -5.09 5.59 10.81
N SER A 480 -4.81 6.84 11.20
CA SER A 480 -3.53 7.53 11.02
C SER A 480 -3.02 8.11 12.35
N LYS A 481 -1.73 8.45 12.42
CA LYS A 481 -1.05 8.99 13.59
C LYS A 481 -0.40 10.34 13.27
N GLY A 482 -0.26 11.19 14.28
CA GLY A 482 0.38 12.51 14.19
C GLY A 482 1.08 12.86 15.50
N ASN A 483 2.14 13.66 15.43
CA ASN A 483 2.93 14.12 16.57
C ASN A 483 3.24 15.61 16.40
N PRO A 484 2.55 16.50 17.13
CA PRO A 484 2.75 17.95 17.05
C PRO A 484 4.17 18.39 17.43
N GLY A 485 4.82 17.69 18.36
CA GLY A 485 6.19 17.98 18.79
C GLY A 485 7.19 17.79 17.66
N GLU A 486 7.08 16.67 16.94
CA GLU A 486 7.93 16.43 15.76
C GLU A 486 7.68 17.43 14.63
N VAL A 487 6.44 17.94 14.48
CA VAL A 487 6.13 19.01 13.52
C VAL A 487 6.90 20.28 13.85
N GLN A 488 6.95 20.67 15.12
CA GLN A 488 7.69 21.85 15.57
C GLN A 488 9.20 21.69 15.36
N LEU A 489 9.76 20.54 15.71
CA LEU A 489 11.19 20.23 15.50
C LEU A 489 11.56 20.25 14.02
N ALA A 490 10.70 19.67 13.16
CA ALA A 490 10.89 19.73 11.72
C ALA A 490 10.88 21.19 11.23
N ALA A 491 9.96 22.02 11.73
CA ALA A 491 9.87 23.43 11.35
C ALA A 491 11.12 24.23 11.72
N LEU A 492 11.67 24.01 12.92
CA LEU A 492 12.90 24.66 13.39
C LEU A 492 14.10 24.23 12.55
N HIS A 493 14.24 22.93 12.29
CA HIS A 493 15.34 22.42 11.47
C HIS A 493 15.28 22.92 10.02
N ILE A 494 14.09 22.96 9.42
CA ILE A 494 13.90 23.53 8.07
C ILE A 494 14.27 25.02 8.07
N GLN A 495 13.86 25.76 9.10
CA GLN A 495 14.21 27.16 9.23
C GLN A 495 15.73 27.36 9.29
N ALA A 496 16.45 26.56 10.08
CA ALA A 496 17.92 26.60 10.12
C ALA A 496 18.56 26.34 8.75
N LEU A 497 18.09 25.33 8.00
CA LEU A 497 18.60 25.03 6.66
C LEU A 497 18.34 26.16 5.67
N VAL A 498 17.16 26.77 5.71
CA VAL A 498 16.78 27.87 4.80
C VAL A 498 17.55 29.15 5.15
N GLU A 499 17.72 29.46 6.44
CA GLU A 499 18.53 30.59 6.90
C GLU A 499 20.01 30.42 6.54
N ALA A 500 20.51 29.17 6.52
CA ALA A 500 21.84 28.84 6.01
C ALA A 500 21.95 28.92 4.47
N GLY A 501 20.87 29.21 3.75
CA GLY A 501 20.87 29.42 2.29
C GLY A 501 20.41 28.23 1.45
N VAL A 502 19.97 27.12 2.06
CA VAL A 502 19.41 25.98 1.32
C VAL A 502 18.01 26.36 0.80
N LYS A 503 17.78 26.18 -0.50
CA LYS A 503 16.49 26.53 -1.10
C LYS A 503 15.39 25.56 -0.64
N ALA A 504 14.20 26.07 -0.33
CA ALA A 504 13.07 25.25 0.10
C ALA A 504 12.69 24.15 -0.91
N GLN A 505 12.80 24.44 -2.22
CA GLN A 505 12.61 23.45 -3.28
C GLN A 505 13.58 22.26 -3.23
N ASP A 506 14.75 22.40 -2.60
CA ASP A 506 15.78 21.36 -2.50
C ASP A 506 15.66 20.53 -1.22
N ILE A 507 14.65 20.85 -0.38
CA ILE A 507 14.31 20.16 0.87
C ILE A 507 13.02 19.35 0.66
N ALA A 508 12.94 18.19 1.31
CA ALA A 508 11.66 17.49 1.49
C ALA A 508 11.45 17.01 2.91
N VAL A 509 10.19 17.03 3.34
CA VAL A 509 9.75 16.42 4.59
C VAL A 509 8.93 15.19 4.28
N VAL A 510 9.33 14.07 4.86
CA VAL A 510 8.69 12.77 4.64
C VAL A 510 8.23 12.18 5.96
N ALA A 511 6.98 11.74 6.02
CA ALA A 511 6.42 11.05 7.17
C ALA A 511 5.66 9.78 6.76
N PRO A 512 5.65 8.70 7.56
CA PRO A 512 4.91 7.48 7.23
C PRO A 512 3.38 7.64 7.28
N TYR A 513 2.88 8.60 8.05
CA TYR A 513 1.47 8.75 8.38
C TYR A 513 0.85 9.98 7.71
N ASN A 514 -0.33 9.82 7.10
CA ASN A 514 -1.00 10.89 6.37
C ASN A 514 -1.41 12.06 7.28
N LEU A 515 -1.91 11.78 8.49
CA LEU A 515 -2.22 12.82 9.48
C LEU A 515 -1.00 13.69 9.80
N GLN A 516 0.18 13.09 9.98
CA GLN A 516 1.41 13.86 10.17
C GLN A 516 1.75 14.73 8.95
N VAL A 517 1.60 14.18 7.74
CA VAL A 517 1.81 14.94 6.49
C VAL A 517 0.87 16.15 6.42
N ASP A 518 -0.39 15.99 6.80
CA ASP A 518 -1.37 17.07 6.79
C ASP A 518 -1.03 18.13 7.85
N MET A 519 -0.67 17.72 9.07
CA MET A 519 -0.21 18.64 10.11
C MET A 519 1.06 19.42 9.71
N LEU A 520 2.02 18.75 9.08
CA LEU A 520 3.23 19.37 8.54
C LEU A 520 2.88 20.41 7.45
N ARG A 521 1.95 20.08 6.55
CA ARG A 521 1.50 21.00 5.50
C ARG A 521 0.82 22.23 6.06
N GLU A 522 -0.08 22.06 7.03
CA GLU A 522 -0.77 23.19 7.67
C GLU A 522 0.22 24.17 8.32
N ASN A 523 1.28 23.66 8.95
CA ASN A 523 2.28 24.49 9.62
C ASN A 523 3.33 25.10 8.67
N LEU A 524 3.72 24.38 7.62
CA LEU A 524 4.90 24.75 6.81
C LEU A 524 4.56 25.31 5.43
N CYS A 525 3.46 24.93 4.78
CA CYS A 525 3.17 25.35 3.41
C CYS A 525 3.00 26.87 3.26
N HIS A 526 2.48 27.55 4.30
CA HIS A 526 2.35 29.01 4.30
C HIS A 526 3.70 29.73 4.38
N ARG A 527 4.69 29.12 5.07
CA ARG A 527 6.03 29.67 5.24
C ARG A 527 6.95 29.34 4.07
N TYR A 528 6.84 28.13 3.53
CA TYR A 528 7.67 27.59 2.46
C TYR A 528 6.81 26.91 1.38
N PRO A 529 6.24 27.66 0.42
CA PRO A 529 5.35 27.10 -0.60
C PRO A 529 6.01 26.08 -1.55
N GLU A 530 7.32 26.19 -1.75
CA GLU A 530 8.11 25.31 -2.63
C GLU A 530 8.58 24.01 -1.95
N LEU A 531 8.40 23.88 -0.63
CA LEU A 531 8.80 22.72 0.14
C LEU A 531 7.92 21.49 -0.18
N GLU A 532 8.55 20.36 -0.49
CA GLU A 532 7.79 19.13 -0.74
C GLU A 532 7.52 18.36 0.56
N ILE A 533 6.25 18.23 0.93
CA ILE A 533 5.80 17.45 2.10
C ILE A 533 4.90 16.30 1.65
N LYS A 534 5.36 15.06 1.84
CA LYS A 534 4.65 13.86 1.36
C LYS A 534 4.81 12.66 2.29
N SER A 535 3.97 11.66 2.08
CA SER A 535 4.20 10.33 2.64
C SER A 535 5.37 9.63 1.94
N VAL A 536 5.95 8.61 2.57
CA VAL A 536 7.04 7.81 1.97
C VAL A 536 6.62 7.25 0.60
N ASP A 537 5.44 6.64 0.54
CA ASP A 537 4.85 6.10 -0.69
C ASP A 537 4.65 7.19 -1.77
N GLY A 538 4.29 8.41 -1.37
CA GLY A 538 4.10 9.55 -2.28
C GLY A 538 5.41 10.21 -2.76
N PHE A 539 6.54 9.89 -2.13
CA PHE A 539 7.87 10.43 -2.45
C PHE A 539 8.73 9.48 -3.29
N GLN A 540 8.17 8.33 -3.65
CA GLN A 540 8.88 7.30 -4.38
C GLN A 540 9.30 7.78 -5.79
N GLY A 541 10.51 7.42 -6.21
CA GLY A 541 11.09 7.86 -7.49
C GLY A 541 11.61 9.30 -7.49
N ARG A 542 11.45 10.05 -6.39
CA ARG A 542 12.02 11.39 -6.21
C ARG A 542 13.31 11.34 -5.40
N GLU A 543 14.04 12.46 -5.40
CA GLU A 543 15.24 12.73 -4.61
C GLU A 543 15.34 14.23 -4.30
N LYS A 544 16.00 14.58 -3.19
CA LYS A 544 16.24 15.96 -2.75
C LYS A 544 17.62 16.10 -2.10
N GLU A 545 18.14 17.33 -2.08
CA GLU A 545 19.43 17.62 -1.45
C GLU A 545 19.39 17.31 0.05
N ALA A 546 18.33 17.77 0.74
CA ALA A 546 18.06 17.48 2.13
C ALA A 546 16.70 16.77 2.30
N VAL A 547 16.65 15.73 3.14
CA VAL A 547 15.40 15.04 3.50
C VAL A 547 15.25 14.95 5.01
N ILE A 548 14.08 15.32 5.50
CA ILE A 548 13.74 15.33 6.94
C ILE A 548 12.65 14.29 7.16
N LEU A 549 12.94 13.30 8.01
CA LEU A 549 12.05 12.19 8.32
C LEU A 549 11.43 12.38 9.70
N SER A 550 10.10 12.43 9.76
CA SER A 550 9.35 12.42 11.02
C SER A 550 8.74 11.03 11.22
N PHE A 551 9.16 10.32 12.28
CA PHE A 551 8.72 8.95 12.55
C PHE A 551 7.39 8.87 13.30
N VAL A 552 6.98 9.93 13.98
CA VAL A 552 5.67 10.11 14.63
C VAL A 552 5.46 9.27 15.89
N ARG A 553 5.89 8.00 15.87
CA ARG A 553 5.58 7.03 16.93
C ARG A 553 6.37 7.33 18.18
N SER A 554 5.64 7.74 19.21
CA SER A 554 6.13 8.03 20.56
C SER A 554 5.04 7.66 21.55
N ASN A 555 5.16 6.49 22.19
CA ASN A 555 4.13 5.98 23.08
C ASN A 555 4.72 5.09 24.19
N ARG A 556 4.00 5.02 25.32
CA ARG A 556 4.45 4.25 26.50
C ARG A 556 4.48 2.73 26.29
N LYS A 557 3.82 2.23 25.24
CA LYS A 557 3.74 0.80 24.91
C LYS A 557 4.93 0.32 24.07
N GLY A 558 5.70 1.23 23.48
CA GLY A 558 6.80 0.88 22.58
C GLY A 558 6.33 0.36 21.21
N GLU A 559 5.10 0.69 20.79
CA GLU A 559 4.54 0.21 19.53
C GLU A 559 4.93 1.13 18.36
N VAL A 560 5.52 0.57 17.31
CA VAL A 560 5.91 1.31 16.10
C VAL A 560 4.91 1.15 14.94
N GLY A 561 4.09 0.09 14.94
CA GLY A 561 3.08 -0.17 13.90
C GLY A 561 3.65 -0.17 12.48
N PHE A 562 3.12 0.71 11.61
CA PHE A 562 3.45 0.81 10.17
C PHE A 562 4.91 1.17 9.87
N LEU A 563 5.65 1.70 10.85
CA LEU A 563 7.09 1.90 10.76
C LEU A 563 7.88 0.59 10.74
N ALA A 564 7.29 -0.53 11.16
CA ALA A 564 7.98 -1.83 11.21
C ALA A 564 8.32 -2.42 9.83
N GLU A 565 7.91 -1.78 8.74
CA GLU A 565 8.18 -2.22 7.38
C GLU A 565 9.51 -1.65 6.87
N ASP A 566 10.56 -2.46 6.93
CA ASP A 566 11.95 -2.09 6.62
C ASP A 566 12.12 -1.46 5.24
N ARG A 567 11.40 -1.97 4.23
CA ARG A 567 11.41 -1.45 2.84
C ARG A 567 10.97 0.01 2.76
N ARG A 568 10.02 0.44 3.60
CA ARG A 568 9.54 1.82 3.65
C ARG A 568 10.63 2.74 4.22
N ILE A 569 11.31 2.30 5.27
CA ILE A 569 12.41 3.06 5.88
C ILE A 569 13.59 3.16 4.92
N ASN A 570 13.94 2.07 4.24
CA ASN A 570 14.94 2.08 3.17
C ASN A 570 14.60 3.11 2.09
N VAL A 571 13.34 3.13 1.61
CA VAL A 571 12.91 4.16 0.65
C VAL A 571 13.07 5.55 1.23
N ALA A 572 12.59 5.81 2.45
CA ALA A 572 12.61 7.13 3.09
C ALA A 572 14.03 7.70 3.22
N VAL A 573 14.98 6.91 3.76
CA VAL A 573 16.37 7.35 3.96
C VAL A 573 17.08 7.58 2.61
N THR A 574 16.85 6.70 1.63
CA THR A 574 17.53 6.74 0.31
C THR A 574 17.00 7.82 -0.64
N ARG A 575 16.13 8.72 -0.16
CA ARG A 575 15.68 9.90 -0.91
C ARG A 575 16.66 11.07 -0.80
N ALA A 576 17.47 11.11 0.25
CA ALA A 576 18.43 12.16 0.49
C ALA A 576 19.64 12.06 -0.45
N ARG A 577 20.18 13.21 -0.87
CA ARG A 577 21.47 13.27 -1.57
C ARG A 577 22.60 13.59 -0.61
N ARG A 578 22.53 14.76 0.05
CA ARG A 578 23.62 15.32 0.87
C ARG A 578 23.36 15.19 2.36
N HIS A 579 22.11 15.38 2.79
CA HIS A 579 21.74 15.42 4.21
C HIS A 579 20.43 14.68 4.48
N VAL A 580 20.41 13.86 5.52
CA VAL A 580 19.21 13.24 6.06
C VAL A 580 19.10 13.49 7.56
N THR A 581 17.93 13.98 7.97
CA THR A 581 17.57 14.17 9.38
C THR A 581 16.49 13.19 9.77
N ILE A 582 16.64 12.52 10.92
CA ILE A 582 15.60 11.69 11.51
C ILE A 582 15.14 12.34 12.81
N ILE A 583 13.84 12.61 12.91
CA ILE A 583 13.18 13.08 14.13
C ILE A 583 12.35 11.92 14.66
N CYS A 584 12.72 11.40 15.82
CA CYS A 584 12.03 10.24 16.40
C CYS A 584 12.21 10.09 17.91
N ASP A 585 11.31 9.36 18.55
CA ASP A 585 11.50 8.89 19.93
C ASP A 585 12.31 7.60 19.93
N THR A 586 13.60 7.68 20.27
CA THR A 586 14.49 6.51 20.27
C THR A 586 14.02 5.41 21.21
N ARG A 587 13.30 5.75 22.30
CA ARG A 587 12.78 4.76 23.26
C ARG A 587 11.65 3.92 22.66
N THR A 588 10.77 4.53 21.87
CA THR A 588 9.68 3.82 21.19
C THR A 588 10.21 3.05 19.98
N VAL A 589 11.05 3.70 19.17
CA VAL A 589 11.54 3.20 17.88
C VAL A 589 12.51 2.02 18.05
N SER A 590 13.33 2.01 19.10
CA SER A 590 14.30 0.94 19.36
C SER A 590 13.70 -0.41 19.76
N ASN A 591 12.37 -0.50 19.94
CA ASN A 591 11.70 -1.79 20.21
C ASN A 591 11.60 -2.66 18.94
N GLN A 592 11.78 -2.10 17.75
CA GLN A 592 11.85 -2.84 16.49
C GLN A 592 13.32 -2.95 16.05
N ALA A 593 13.77 -4.18 15.76
CA ALA A 593 15.20 -4.48 15.63
C ALA A 593 15.88 -3.74 14.47
N PHE A 594 15.19 -3.53 13.35
CA PHE A 594 15.74 -2.84 12.18
C PHE A 594 15.90 -1.34 12.44
N LEU A 595 14.89 -0.71 13.02
CA LEU A 595 14.90 0.70 13.41
C LEU A 595 15.93 0.97 14.51
N LYS A 596 16.11 0.04 15.46
CA LYS A 596 17.17 0.13 16.46
C LYS A 596 18.55 0.23 15.79
N ARG A 597 18.85 -0.65 14.83
CA ARG A 597 20.13 -0.61 14.08
C ARG A 597 20.30 0.69 13.29
N LEU A 598 19.22 1.25 12.75
CA LEU A 598 19.24 2.56 12.11
C LEU A 598 19.61 3.69 13.12
N VAL A 599 18.98 3.73 14.28
CA VAL A 599 19.28 4.72 15.34
C VAL A 599 20.72 4.55 15.83
N ASP A 600 21.16 3.31 16.08
CA ASP A 600 22.52 2.98 16.49
C ASP A 600 23.54 3.47 15.44
N TYR A 601 23.23 3.28 14.15
CA TYR A 601 24.07 3.75 13.05
C TYR A 601 24.18 5.29 13.01
N PHE A 602 23.05 6.01 13.13
CA PHE A 602 23.06 7.46 13.20
C PHE A 602 23.82 7.97 14.43
N SER A 603 23.75 7.26 15.55
CA SER A 603 24.48 7.59 16.77
C SER A 603 26.00 7.39 16.64
N GLN A 604 26.44 6.46 15.78
CA GLN A 604 27.86 6.17 15.57
C GLN A 604 28.51 7.01 14.48
N HIS A 605 27.76 7.35 13.42
CA HIS A 605 28.30 7.96 12.20
C HIS A 605 27.79 9.38 11.91
N GLY A 606 26.76 9.83 12.62
CA GLY A 606 26.14 11.14 12.44
C GLY A 606 26.20 11.99 13.70
N GLU A 607 25.55 13.15 13.63
CA GLU A 607 25.33 14.01 14.79
C GLU A 607 24.01 13.64 15.48
N VAL A 608 24.00 13.63 16.81
CA VAL A 608 22.81 13.36 17.62
C VAL A 608 22.54 14.57 18.49
N ARG A 609 21.31 15.09 18.42
CA ARG A 609 20.81 16.19 19.23
C ARG A 609 19.55 15.76 19.96
N THR A 610 19.32 16.30 21.15
CA THR A 610 18.05 16.09 21.87
C THR A 610 17.05 17.19 21.56
N ALA A 611 15.76 16.87 21.56
CA ALA A 611 14.70 17.87 21.38
C ALA A 611 14.72 18.99 22.43
N PHE A 612 15.35 18.78 23.60
CA PHE A 612 15.56 19.84 24.59
C PHE A 612 16.43 21.00 24.08
N GLU A 613 17.31 20.76 23.10
CA GLU A 613 18.13 21.82 22.49
C GLU A 613 17.34 22.75 21.56
N TYR A 614 16.15 22.32 21.14
CA TYR A 614 15.30 23.04 20.18
C TYR A 614 14.11 23.72 20.84
N LEU A 615 13.65 23.21 21.98
CA LEU A 615 12.39 23.62 22.61
C LEU A 615 12.67 24.07 24.05
N ASP A 616 12.86 25.37 24.24
CA ASP A 616 13.11 26.00 25.55
C ASP A 616 11.96 25.79 26.55
N ASP A 617 10.73 25.65 26.06
CA ASP A 617 9.51 25.48 26.88
C ASP A 617 9.40 24.08 27.53
N LEU A 618 10.27 23.13 27.16
CA LEU A 618 10.24 21.75 27.69
C LEU A 618 11.08 21.55 28.96
N VAL A 619 11.86 22.55 29.38
CA VAL A 619 12.68 22.45 30.59
C VAL A 619 11.78 22.60 31.83
N PRO A 620 11.67 21.59 32.72
CA PRO A 620 11.04 21.78 34.02
C PRO A 620 11.85 22.82 34.82
N GLU A 621 11.18 23.75 35.52
CA GLU A 621 11.77 24.85 36.31
C GLU A 621 12.88 24.46 37.32
N ASN A 622 13.19 23.17 37.47
CA ASN A 622 14.15 22.62 38.41
C ASN A 622 15.57 22.40 37.84
N TYR A 623 15.84 22.75 36.58
CA TYR A 623 17.20 22.74 36.00
C TYR A 623 17.60 24.16 35.57
N THR A 624 17.77 25.07 36.53
CA THR A 624 18.56 26.28 36.29
C THR A 624 20.03 25.93 36.48
N GLN A 625 20.78 26.03 35.38
CA GLN A 625 22.22 25.86 35.36
C GLN A 625 22.85 27.07 36.07
N GLU A 626 23.22 26.92 37.34
CA GLU A 626 24.15 27.85 37.98
C GLU A 626 25.52 27.71 37.29
N GLY A 627 25.91 28.74 36.54
CA GLY A 627 27.29 28.90 36.10
C GLY A 627 27.44 29.36 34.67
N ARG A 628 27.28 30.68 34.44
CA ARG A 628 28.11 31.50 33.54
C ARG A 628 27.68 32.96 33.63
N GLY A 629 28.29 33.66 34.56
CA GLY A 629 28.19 35.11 34.68
C GLY A 629 29.57 35.71 34.94
N GLU A 630 30.44 35.72 33.92
CA GLU A 630 31.60 36.60 33.93
C GLU A 630 31.67 37.43 32.63
N ARG A 631 31.57 38.74 32.87
CA ARG A 631 32.31 39.84 32.24
C ARG A 631 32.07 40.11 30.74
N GLN A 632 31.39 41.23 30.48
CA GLN A 632 31.96 42.29 29.66
C GLN A 632 31.39 43.66 30.07
N GLN A 633 32.31 44.58 30.36
CA GLN A 633 32.07 46.01 30.65
C GLN A 633 32.22 46.84 29.36
N GLY A 634 31.46 47.95 29.31
CA GLY A 634 31.68 49.10 28.41
C GLY A 634 30.43 49.39 27.56
N ALA A 635 29.87 50.60 27.44
CA ALA A 635 30.25 51.94 27.90
C ALA A 635 28.99 52.84 27.97
N LYS A 636 29.07 53.91 28.79
CA LYS A 636 28.04 54.95 29.05
C LYS A 636 27.79 55.87 27.84
N LEU A 637 26.63 56.56 27.82
CA LEU A 637 26.46 58.03 27.87
C LEU A 637 24.98 58.43 28.18
N PRO A 638 24.66 59.65 28.69
CA PRO A 638 23.53 59.93 29.60
C PRO A 638 22.52 61.01 29.15
N ALA A 639 21.35 61.08 29.80
CA ALA A 639 20.46 62.25 30.03
C ALA A 639 19.13 61.75 30.67
N ALA A 640 18.32 62.42 31.49
CA ALA A 640 18.32 63.65 32.28
C ALA A 640 17.11 63.54 33.26
N SER A 641 17.04 64.37 34.30
CA SER A 641 16.17 64.22 35.48
C SER A 641 14.84 64.99 35.48
N GLY A 642 13.75 64.32 35.92
CA GLY A 642 12.59 64.85 36.72
C GLY A 642 11.41 65.51 35.96
N PRO A 643 10.19 65.68 36.57
CA PRO A 643 9.79 65.45 37.97
C PRO A 643 8.46 64.66 38.20
N LYS A 644 8.13 64.43 39.49
CA LYS A 644 6.97 63.69 40.06
C LYS A 644 5.63 64.47 40.06
N THR A 645 4.51 63.76 39.99
CA THR A 645 3.23 64.09 40.67
C THR A 645 2.30 62.86 40.83
N GLN A 646 1.76 62.66 42.04
CA GLN A 646 0.65 61.74 42.42
C GLN A 646 -0.73 62.40 42.07
N PRO A 647 -1.97 61.93 42.45
CA PRO A 647 -2.46 60.80 43.30
C PRO A 647 -3.81 60.16 42.74
N PRO A 648 -4.86 59.71 43.51
CA PRO A 648 -5.05 58.61 44.48
C PRO A 648 -6.31 57.67 44.16
N PRO A 649 -7.17 57.17 45.11
CA PRO A 649 -7.09 55.83 45.73
C PRO A 649 -8.45 55.06 45.94
N GLY A 650 -8.37 53.88 46.59
CA GLY A 650 -9.41 53.33 47.51
C GLY A 650 -10.23 52.14 46.96
N ARG A 651 -10.65 51.11 47.73
CA ARG A 651 -10.72 50.82 49.18
C ARG A 651 -11.02 49.29 49.31
N LYS A 652 -10.27 48.50 50.11
CA LYS A 652 -10.51 48.03 51.52
C LYS A 652 -11.39 46.74 51.64
N LEU A 653 -11.19 45.71 52.50
CA LEU A 653 -10.55 45.48 53.83
C LEU A 653 -10.46 43.94 54.13
N LYS A 654 -9.36 43.40 54.74
CA LYS A 654 -9.14 42.82 56.12
C LYS A 654 -9.87 41.50 56.50
N ALA A 655 -9.40 40.57 57.37
CA ALA A 655 -8.34 40.41 58.41
C ALA A 655 -8.17 38.87 58.68
N ALA A 656 -7.02 38.23 58.99
CA ALA A 656 -6.02 38.26 60.09
C ALA A 656 -6.22 37.21 61.24
N GLY A 657 -5.12 36.52 61.61
CA GLY A 657 -4.84 35.86 62.90
C GLY A 657 -4.70 34.31 62.86
N THR A 658 -3.85 33.58 63.61
CA THR A 658 -2.65 33.79 64.45
C THR A 658 -2.04 32.39 64.76
N LYS A 659 -0.72 32.31 65.03
CA LYS A 659 0.12 31.12 65.42
C LYS A 659 -0.12 30.67 66.90
N PRO A 660 0.37 29.49 67.41
CA PRO A 660 1.80 29.27 67.77
C PRO A 660 2.39 27.82 67.74
N GLU A 661 3.70 27.75 68.08
CA GLU A 661 4.74 26.68 68.15
C GLU A 661 4.46 25.55 69.19
N CYS A 662 5.18 24.41 69.37
CA CYS A 662 6.63 24.24 69.65
C CYS A 662 7.07 22.72 69.82
N GLN A 663 8.29 22.39 69.38
CA GLN A 663 9.40 21.53 69.91
C GLN A 663 9.28 20.09 70.55
N LYS A 664 10.13 19.18 69.97
CA LYS A 664 11.06 18.09 70.44
C LYS A 664 11.01 17.41 71.84
N ALA A 665 11.23 16.06 71.86
CA ALA A 665 12.26 15.24 72.60
C ALA A 665 11.84 13.73 72.65
N GLU A 666 12.62 12.71 72.22
CA GLU A 666 13.65 11.89 72.94
C GLU A 666 13.22 11.41 74.35
N ALA A 667 13.35 10.15 74.86
CA ALA A 667 14.00 8.89 74.45
C ALA A 667 13.61 7.72 75.43
N ARG A 668 14.05 6.47 75.09
CA ARG A 668 14.45 5.31 75.95
C ARG A 668 13.51 4.10 76.21
N PHE A 669 13.93 2.96 75.61
CA PHE A 669 14.18 1.60 76.13
C PHE A 669 13.09 0.68 76.77
N SER A 670 12.64 -0.30 75.98
CA SER A 670 12.55 -1.80 76.10
C SER A 670 12.80 -2.51 77.46
N PRO A 671 12.26 -3.74 77.75
CA PRO A 671 12.31 -4.92 76.83
C PRO A 671 11.19 -6.02 76.88
N ASN A 672 11.24 -6.88 75.83
CA ASN A 672 10.75 -8.28 75.68
C ASN A 672 9.22 -8.53 75.68
N THR A 673 8.59 -9.21 74.69
CA THR A 673 8.95 -10.49 74.04
C THR A 673 8.35 -10.66 72.62
N SER A 674 9.05 -11.48 71.81
CA SER A 674 8.67 -12.15 70.54
C SER A 674 8.68 -11.37 69.21
N GLY A 675 9.68 -11.69 68.37
CA GLY A 675 9.68 -11.54 66.90
C GLY A 675 10.01 -12.89 66.25
N PRO A 676 10.19 -13.00 64.91
CA PRO A 676 10.18 -11.92 63.92
C PRO A 676 9.12 -12.10 62.81
N GLY A 677 8.63 -10.99 62.27
CA GLY A 677 7.85 -10.94 61.03
C GLY A 677 8.27 -9.72 60.22
N ARG A 678 9.31 -9.88 59.39
CA ARG A 678 9.88 -8.86 58.50
C ARG A 678 8.97 -8.65 57.26
N GLU A 679 8.73 -7.38 56.97
CA GLU A 679 8.86 -6.68 55.67
C GLU A 679 8.72 -7.52 54.38
N SER A 680 7.85 -7.07 53.45
CA SER A 680 7.85 -7.55 52.07
C SER A 680 8.55 -6.56 51.13
N PRO A 681 9.79 -6.82 50.70
CA PRO A 681 10.43 -6.23 49.53
C PRO A 681 10.20 -7.09 48.26
N GLY A 682 10.29 -6.44 47.10
CA GLY A 682 10.88 -6.99 45.87
C GLY A 682 10.23 -8.18 45.14
N THR A 683 9.44 -7.92 44.09
CA THR A 683 9.20 -8.89 43.00
C THR A 683 10.44 -9.16 42.15
N LYS A 684 11.48 -8.32 42.22
CA LYS A 684 12.79 -8.56 41.59
C LYS A 684 13.69 -9.50 42.40
N ASP A 685 13.63 -9.44 43.73
CA ASP A 685 14.49 -10.26 44.61
C ASP A 685 14.21 -11.77 44.48
N GLY A 686 12.96 -12.16 44.19
CA GLY A 686 12.60 -13.56 44.00
C GLY A 686 13.23 -14.18 42.74
N ALA A 687 13.18 -13.47 41.62
CA ALA A 687 13.74 -13.94 40.35
C ALA A 687 15.27 -14.05 40.40
N ASP A 688 15.94 -13.04 40.98
CA ASP A 688 17.39 -13.04 41.13
C ASP A 688 17.87 -14.15 42.08
N ARG A 689 17.08 -14.45 43.13
CA ARG A 689 17.36 -15.57 44.04
C ARG A 689 17.28 -16.94 43.35
N PHE A 690 16.23 -17.19 42.56
CA PHE A 690 16.10 -18.47 41.84
C PHE A 690 17.16 -18.62 40.75
N LYS A 691 17.52 -17.53 40.07
CA LYS A 691 18.62 -17.51 39.10
C LYS A 691 19.95 -17.88 39.75
N ALA A 692 20.26 -17.26 40.88
CA ALA A 692 21.49 -17.55 41.63
C ALA A 692 21.55 -19.01 42.09
N MET A 693 20.43 -19.58 42.55
CA MET A 693 20.36 -21.01 42.94
C MET A 693 20.58 -21.95 41.75
N LEU A 694 20.03 -21.64 40.58
CA LEU A 694 20.19 -22.46 39.37
C LEU A 694 21.60 -22.36 38.79
N VAL A 695 22.22 -21.18 38.80
CA VAL A 695 23.62 -21.00 38.37
C VAL A 695 24.58 -21.72 39.33
N ALA A 696 24.38 -21.59 40.64
CA ALA A 696 25.16 -22.34 41.63
C ALA A 696 24.97 -23.85 41.49
N PHE A 697 23.75 -24.29 41.14
CA PHE A 697 23.50 -25.70 40.83
C PHE A 697 24.23 -26.15 39.56
N VAL A 698 24.27 -25.35 38.48
CA VAL A 698 25.07 -25.68 37.28
C VAL A 698 26.54 -25.89 37.63
N GLU A 699 27.09 -25.09 38.54
CA GLU A 699 28.48 -25.16 38.99
C GLU A 699 28.76 -26.25 40.05
N SER A 700 27.74 -26.78 40.72
CA SER A 700 27.90 -27.81 41.76
C SER A 700 28.11 -29.23 41.19
N SER A 701 28.50 -30.21 42.02
CA SER A 701 28.58 -31.62 41.63
C SER A 701 27.25 -32.37 41.76
N GLU A 702 26.15 -31.70 42.09
CA GLU A 702 24.83 -32.32 42.27
C GLU A 702 24.13 -32.56 40.93
N THR A 703 23.44 -33.70 40.80
CA THR A 703 22.79 -34.11 39.54
C THR A 703 21.32 -33.70 39.46
N GLN A 704 20.69 -33.41 40.60
CA GLN A 704 19.29 -33.01 40.71
C GLN A 704 19.10 -31.98 41.84
N LEU A 705 18.30 -30.94 41.57
CA LEU A 705 17.86 -29.93 42.53
C LEU A 705 16.33 -29.91 42.59
N ASP A 706 15.76 -30.09 43.78
CA ASP A 706 14.32 -30.09 44.01
C ASP A 706 13.85 -28.82 44.73
N PHE A 707 12.83 -28.17 44.18
CA PHE A 707 12.19 -26.99 44.75
C PHE A 707 10.89 -27.38 45.47
N PRO A 708 10.64 -26.86 46.68
CA PRO A 708 9.56 -27.33 47.54
C PRO A 708 8.14 -27.03 46.99
N PRO A 709 7.12 -27.78 47.43
CA PRO A 709 5.74 -27.59 46.98
C PRO A 709 5.10 -26.26 47.46
N SER A 710 5.74 -25.54 48.38
CA SER A 710 5.31 -24.25 48.92
C SER A 710 5.48 -23.06 47.95
N LEU A 711 6.09 -23.27 46.78
CA LEU A 711 6.24 -22.22 45.76
C LEU A 711 4.89 -21.72 45.24
N SER A 712 4.73 -20.41 45.07
CA SER A 712 3.54 -19.84 44.43
C SER A 712 3.47 -20.21 42.94
N SER A 713 2.30 -20.06 42.32
CA SER A 713 2.16 -20.31 40.86
C SER A 713 3.08 -19.44 40.01
N HIS A 714 3.38 -18.21 40.47
CA HIS A 714 4.29 -17.29 39.81
C HIS A 714 5.75 -17.75 39.95
N ASP A 715 6.16 -18.17 41.15
CA ASP A 715 7.53 -18.66 41.40
C ASP A 715 7.81 -19.96 40.65
N ARG A 716 6.81 -20.85 40.55
CA ARG A 716 6.90 -22.08 39.74
C ARG A 716 7.15 -21.77 38.26
N MET A 717 6.49 -20.75 37.72
CA MET A 717 6.71 -20.32 36.34
C MET A 717 8.12 -19.77 36.13
N LEU A 718 8.62 -18.95 37.08
CA LEU A 718 9.97 -18.39 37.04
C LEU A 718 11.06 -19.48 37.09
N VAL A 719 10.91 -20.48 37.97
CA VAL A 719 11.87 -21.60 38.07
C VAL A 719 11.93 -22.41 36.78
N HIS A 720 10.79 -22.68 36.14
CA HIS A 720 10.77 -23.37 34.84
C HIS A 720 11.45 -22.56 33.74
N LEU A 721 11.12 -21.27 33.61
CA LEU A 721 11.74 -20.37 32.62
C LEU A 721 13.26 -20.28 32.80
N MET A 722 13.73 -20.12 34.04
CA MET A 722 15.17 -19.98 34.31
C MET A 722 15.94 -21.29 34.18
N ALA A 723 15.31 -22.43 34.51
CA ALA A 723 15.92 -23.74 34.26
C ALA A 723 16.07 -24.00 32.76
N GLU A 724 15.09 -23.58 31.94
CA GLU A 724 15.16 -23.64 30.47
C GLU A 724 16.26 -22.72 29.91
N GLU A 725 16.36 -21.48 30.41
CA GLU A 725 17.45 -20.55 30.05
C GLU A 725 18.84 -21.10 30.38
N CYS A 726 18.97 -21.86 31.48
CA CYS A 726 20.22 -22.51 31.87
C CYS A 726 20.47 -23.87 31.18
N GLY A 727 19.60 -24.30 30.26
CA GLY A 727 19.75 -25.55 29.51
C GLY A 727 19.54 -26.83 30.35
N LEU A 728 18.86 -26.73 31.49
CA LEU A 728 18.61 -27.84 32.42
C LEU A 728 17.26 -28.52 32.12
N GLN A 729 17.14 -29.82 32.41
CA GLN A 729 15.85 -30.51 32.34
C GLN A 729 15.01 -30.15 33.57
N HIS A 730 13.74 -29.78 33.38
CA HIS A 730 12.85 -29.41 34.48
C HIS A 730 11.49 -30.12 34.40
N LEU A 731 11.06 -30.75 35.49
CA LEU A 731 9.80 -31.48 35.58
C LEU A 731 9.05 -31.11 36.86
N SER A 732 7.74 -30.90 36.73
CA SER A 732 6.83 -30.79 37.87
C SER A 732 6.31 -32.18 38.22
N THR A 733 6.63 -32.71 39.40
CA THR A 733 6.27 -34.06 39.84
C THR A 733 5.33 -33.99 41.05
N GLY A 734 4.33 -34.87 41.11
CA GLY A 734 3.35 -34.94 42.21
C GLY A 734 1.98 -34.33 41.89
N GLU A 735 0.97 -34.64 42.70
CA GLU A 735 -0.42 -34.17 42.54
C GLU A 735 -0.85 -33.24 43.68
N GLY A 736 -1.66 -32.22 43.36
CA GLY A 736 -2.26 -31.34 44.37
C GLY A 736 -1.26 -30.53 45.19
N ARG A 737 -1.33 -30.65 46.53
CA ARG A 737 -0.52 -29.88 47.49
C ARG A 737 0.91 -30.40 47.65
N ASP A 738 1.21 -31.59 47.12
CA ASP A 738 2.52 -32.23 47.20
C ASP A 738 3.35 -32.09 45.91
N ARG A 739 2.92 -31.23 44.99
CA ARG A 739 3.59 -31.01 43.71
C ARG A 739 4.87 -30.20 43.86
N TYR A 740 6.03 -30.75 43.51
CA TYR A 740 7.33 -30.07 43.58
C TYR A 740 7.98 -30.00 42.18
N ILE A 741 9.02 -29.17 42.03
CA ILE A 741 9.76 -29.04 40.76
C ILE A 741 11.13 -29.65 40.92
N SER A 742 11.48 -30.58 40.04
CA SER A 742 12.81 -31.18 39.96
C SER A 742 13.55 -30.66 38.73
N VAL A 743 14.76 -30.14 38.94
CA VAL A 743 15.67 -29.67 37.89
C VAL A 743 16.89 -30.59 37.84
N ARG A 744 17.26 -31.09 36.67
CA ARG A 744 18.34 -32.06 36.46
C ARG A 744 19.33 -31.59 35.40
N LYS A 745 20.60 -31.92 35.61
CA LYS A 745 21.66 -31.69 34.61
C LYS A 745 21.54 -32.74 33.50
N LYS A 746 21.77 -32.31 32.26
CA LYS A 746 21.71 -33.17 31.09
C LYS A 746 23.02 -33.96 30.99
N GLU A 747 22.98 -35.28 31.16
CA GLU A 747 24.16 -36.12 30.91
C GLU A 747 24.49 -36.15 29.41
N PRO A 748 25.78 -36.23 29.01
CA PRO A 748 26.17 -36.41 27.63
C PRO A 748 25.72 -37.79 27.13
N ALA A 749 24.92 -37.80 26.06
CA ALA A 749 24.40 -39.03 25.47
C ALA A 749 25.53 -39.89 24.87
N GLU A 750 25.59 -41.16 25.27
CA GLU A 750 26.32 -42.21 24.54
C GLU A 750 25.78 -42.37 23.10
N PRO A 751 26.63 -42.73 22.13
CA PRO A 751 26.23 -42.85 20.73
C PRO A 751 25.38 -44.13 20.51
N PRO A 752 24.28 -44.08 19.74
CA PRO A 752 23.47 -45.27 19.50
C PRO A 752 24.11 -46.21 18.47
N LEU A 753 24.09 -47.51 18.78
CA LEU A 753 24.34 -48.61 17.86
C LEU A 753 23.22 -48.71 16.78
N PRO A 754 23.52 -49.23 15.57
CA PRO A 754 22.61 -49.19 14.43
C PRO A 754 21.59 -50.34 14.44
N ALA A 755 20.32 -50.01 14.23
CA ALA A 755 19.26 -50.97 13.93
C ALA A 755 19.11 -51.18 12.41
N ALA A 756 18.92 -52.44 12.03
CA ALA A 756 18.91 -52.96 10.66
C ALA A 756 17.75 -52.47 9.77
N ALA A 757 18.04 -52.40 8.46
CA ALA A 757 17.10 -52.15 7.36
C ALA A 757 16.26 -53.39 6.99
N PRO A 758 15.21 -53.23 6.14
CA PRO A 758 15.32 -53.80 4.79
C PRO A 758 14.74 -52.85 3.69
N PRO A 759 14.72 -53.22 2.38
CA PRO A 759 15.56 -52.65 1.31
C PRO A 759 14.72 -51.81 0.31
N GLY A 760 15.23 -51.00 -0.62
CA GLY A 760 16.54 -50.82 -1.22
C GLY A 760 16.32 -50.41 -2.69
N LYS A 761 17.12 -49.44 -3.18
CA LYS A 761 17.69 -49.45 -4.54
C LYS A 761 18.72 -48.33 -4.65
N GLN A 762 19.99 -48.75 -4.60
CA GLN A 762 21.20 -47.94 -4.74
C GLN A 762 21.51 -47.66 -6.22
N LEU A 763 22.05 -46.46 -6.45
CA LEU A 763 22.99 -46.14 -7.52
C LEU A 763 24.42 -46.28 -6.97
N PRO A 764 25.38 -46.86 -7.72
CA PRO A 764 26.78 -46.96 -7.27
C PRO A 764 27.72 -45.96 -7.97
N LEU A 765 28.80 -45.63 -7.27
CA LEU A 765 30.04 -44.96 -7.73
C LEU A 765 31.25 -45.69 -7.08
N PRO A 766 32.51 -45.48 -7.53
CA PRO A 766 33.35 -46.55 -8.10
C PRO A 766 34.67 -46.79 -7.34
N GLN A 767 35.42 -47.85 -7.70
CA GLN A 767 36.90 -47.99 -7.72
C GLN A 767 37.31 -49.45 -8.11
N PRO A 768 38.59 -49.81 -8.40
CA PRO A 768 39.32 -49.56 -9.66
C PRO A 768 40.07 -50.80 -10.26
N GLN A 769 40.43 -50.73 -11.56
CA GLN A 769 41.50 -51.47 -12.31
C GLN A 769 41.45 -53.03 -12.33
N ARG A 770 41.78 -53.81 -13.38
CA ARG A 770 42.37 -53.77 -14.75
C ARG A 770 42.15 -55.23 -15.31
N PRO A 771 42.55 -55.68 -16.52
CA PRO A 771 43.51 -55.12 -17.49
C PRO A 771 42.96 -55.04 -18.93
N GLY A 772 43.76 -54.48 -19.83
CA GLY A 772 43.32 -54.03 -21.15
C GLY A 772 43.33 -55.07 -22.26
N ARG A 773 42.88 -54.63 -23.44
CA ARG A 773 43.49 -54.98 -24.73
C ARG A 773 43.01 -54.04 -25.84
N GLU A 774 44.01 -53.40 -26.46
CA GLU A 774 44.18 -53.14 -27.90
C GLU A 774 43.06 -52.41 -28.67
N THR A 775 43.34 -51.15 -29.00
CA THR A 775 42.99 -50.47 -30.26
C THR A 775 43.75 -51.13 -31.44
N PRO A 776 43.24 -51.09 -32.69
CA PRO A 776 43.53 -49.92 -33.55
C PRO A 776 42.44 -49.51 -34.57
N VAL A 777 42.51 -48.22 -34.92
CA VAL A 777 41.99 -47.48 -36.10
C VAL A 777 42.68 -48.06 -37.38
N PRO A 778 42.15 -48.08 -38.65
CA PRO A 778 41.83 -46.85 -39.42
C PRO A 778 40.83 -46.87 -40.62
N ALA A 779 40.35 -45.65 -40.95
CA ALA A 779 40.08 -44.99 -42.24
C ALA A 779 39.52 -45.71 -43.51
N GLU A 780 38.38 -45.17 -44.01
CA GLU A 780 37.94 -44.82 -45.40
C GLU A 780 38.04 -45.85 -46.57
N PRO A 781 37.45 -45.64 -47.77
CA PRO A 781 36.31 -44.80 -48.24
C PRO A 781 35.31 -45.56 -49.18
N GLY A 782 34.17 -44.93 -49.52
CA GLY A 782 33.54 -45.07 -50.84
C GLY A 782 32.27 -45.94 -51.00
N GLY A 783 31.23 -45.33 -51.61
CA GLY A 783 30.49 -45.93 -52.73
C GLY A 783 29.29 -46.85 -52.49
N HIS A 784 28.09 -46.25 -52.60
CA HIS A 784 26.88 -46.72 -53.30
C HIS A 784 26.05 -47.98 -52.89
N SER A 785 24.72 -47.73 -52.98
CA SER A 785 23.55 -48.58 -53.31
C SER A 785 22.89 -49.50 -52.26
N GLU A 786 21.64 -49.13 -51.92
CA GLU A 786 20.33 -49.86 -52.00
C GLU A 786 20.31 -51.37 -51.70
N ASP A 787 19.33 -51.99 -51.02
CA ASP A 787 17.88 -51.76 -50.84
C ASP A 787 17.42 -52.60 -49.61
N SER A 788 16.86 -52.02 -48.56
CA SER A 788 15.44 -51.91 -48.14
C SER A 788 14.68 -53.17 -47.67
N GLY A 789 14.02 -52.97 -46.52
CA GLY A 789 12.82 -53.67 -46.05
C GLY A 789 11.97 -52.64 -45.29
N LYS A 790 11.10 -51.93 -46.02
CA LYS A 790 10.27 -50.79 -45.58
C LYS A 790 9.04 -51.22 -44.77
N VAL A 791 8.65 -50.39 -43.81
CA VAL A 791 7.32 -50.36 -43.17
C VAL A 791 6.44 -49.37 -43.93
N ASP A 792 5.22 -49.78 -44.30
CA ASP A 792 4.30 -49.03 -45.15
C ASP A 792 3.53 -47.95 -44.36
N LEU A 793 3.91 -46.70 -44.56
CA LEU A 793 3.31 -45.51 -43.95
C LEU A 793 1.95 -45.12 -44.56
N LYS A 794 1.59 -45.66 -45.73
CA LYS A 794 0.30 -45.34 -46.37
C LYS A 794 -0.87 -46.00 -45.65
N THR A 795 -0.68 -47.20 -45.09
CA THR A 795 -1.71 -47.93 -44.35
C THR A 795 -2.07 -47.21 -43.05
N LEU A 796 -1.07 -46.71 -42.32
CA LEU A 796 -1.27 -45.91 -41.10
C LEU A 796 -1.93 -44.55 -41.35
N HIS A 797 -1.67 -43.94 -42.50
CA HIS A 797 -2.32 -42.68 -42.88
C HIS A 797 -3.80 -42.87 -43.27
N LEU A 798 -4.11 -43.93 -44.00
CA LEU A 798 -5.49 -44.26 -44.41
C LEU A 798 -6.39 -44.61 -43.21
N GLU A 799 -5.87 -45.32 -42.21
CA GLU A 799 -6.61 -45.60 -40.97
C GLU A 799 -6.93 -44.34 -40.16
N ARG A 800 -6.03 -43.34 -40.18
CA ARG A 800 -6.23 -42.07 -39.46
C ARG A 800 -7.30 -41.21 -40.13
N VAL A 801 -7.29 -41.15 -41.46
CA VAL A 801 -8.29 -40.41 -42.26
C VAL A 801 -9.67 -41.04 -42.15
N GLN A 802 -9.78 -42.37 -42.11
CA GLN A 802 -11.06 -43.06 -41.91
C GLN A 802 -11.68 -42.79 -40.52
N ARG A 803 -10.87 -42.68 -39.47
CA ARG A 803 -11.34 -42.30 -38.12
C ARG A 803 -11.86 -40.86 -38.03
N GLU A 804 -11.24 -39.92 -38.73
CA GLU A 804 -11.73 -38.54 -38.78
C GLU A 804 -13.02 -38.41 -39.61
N LYS A 805 -13.13 -39.16 -40.71
CA LYS A 805 -14.33 -39.16 -41.55
C LYS A 805 -15.55 -39.70 -40.78
N GLY A 806 -15.38 -40.77 -40.01
CA GLY A 806 -16.43 -41.31 -39.14
C GLY A 806 -16.88 -40.36 -38.03
N ARG A 807 -15.97 -39.56 -37.45
CA ARG A 807 -16.33 -38.52 -36.46
C ARG A 807 -17.10 -37.37 -37.08
N ARG A 808 -16.76 -36.95 -38.31
CA ARG A 808 -17.48 -35.90 -39.05
C ARG A 808 -18.86 -36.35 -39.51
N GLU A 809 -19.01 -37.61 -39.93
CA GLU A 809 -20.30 -38.19 -40.33
C GLU A 809 -21.24 -38.41 -39.15
N ALA A 810 -20.71 -38.75 -37.96
CA ALA A 810 -21.50 -38.81 -36.72
C ALA A 810 -22.01 -37.42 -36.29
N ALA A 811 -21.17 -36.39 -36.36
CA ALA A 811 -21.56 -35.01 -36.04
C ALA A 811 -22.54 -34.41 -37.06
N ALA A 812 -22.49 -34.84 -38.33
CA ALA A 812 -23.44 -34.41 -39.36
C ALA A 812 -24.83 -35.08 -39.20
N ARG A 813 -24.89 -36.28 -38.61
CA ARG A 813 -26.16 -36.97 -38.32
C ARG A 813 -26.91 -36.41 -37.12
N GLU A 814 -26.22 -35.78 -36.17
CA GLU A 814 -26.87 -35.09 -35.04
C GLU A 814 -27.44 -33.70 -35.42
N ALA A 815 -27.10 -33.18 -36.60
CA ALA A 815 -27.49 -31.83 -37.03
C ALA A 815 -28.71 -31.78 -37.98
N GLN A 816 -29.35 -32.91 -38.31
CA GLN A 816 -30.49 -32.96 -39.23
C GLN A 816 -31.62 -33.85 -38.71
N GLU A 817 -32.54 -33.30 -37.91
CA GLU A 817 -33.98 -33.61 -37.98
C GLU A 817 -34.82 -32.40 -37.52
N PRO A 818 -36.05 -32.20 -38.06
CA PRO A 818 -36.67 -30.89 -38.19
C PRO A 818 -37.71 -30.55 -37.11
N THR A 819 -37.79 -29.26 -36.80
CA THR A 819 -38.83 -28.59 -36.00
C THR A 819 -40.20 -28.64 -36.67
N ALA A 820 -41.24 -29.02 -35.93
CA ALA A 820 -42.65 -28.85 -36.29
C ALA A 820 -43.38 -28.01 -35.23
N GLY A 821 -44.23 -27.10 -35.70
CA GLY A 821 -44.71 -25.92 -34.97
C GLY A 821 -45.92 -26.08 -34.04
N LEU A 822 -46.11 -24.99 -33.27
CA LEU A 822 -47.36 -24.24 -33.04
C LEU A 822 -48.18 -24.41 -31.73
N GLN A 823 -48.36 -23.23 -31.11
CA GLN A 823 -49.56 -22.67 -30.44
C GLN A 823 -49.94 -23.05 -28.99
N GLY A 824 -50.04 -21.99 -28.16
CA GLY A 824 -51.33 -21.64 -27.55
C GLY A 824 -51.61 -21.97 -26.08
N SER A 825 -51.52 -20.94 -25.22
CA SER A 825 -52.47 -20.61 -24.14
C SER A 825 -52.44 -21.29 -22.73
N SER A 826 -52.39 -20.40 -21.73
CA SER A 826 -53.19 -20.33 -20.48
C SER A 826 -53.12 -21.39 -19.35
N ARG A 827 -52.76 -20.85 -18.16
CA ARG A 827 -53.35 -21.00 -16.80
C ARG A 827 -53.36 -22.35 -16.04
N LYS A 828 -52.73 -22.27 -14.85
CA LYS A 828 -53.12 -22.71 -13.47
C LYS A 828 -53.08 -24.21 -13.05
N LYS A 829 -52.23 -24.42 -12.02
CA LYS A 829 -52.39 -25.13 -10.72
C LYS A 829 -52.17 -26.65 -10.57
N ASP A 830 -51.26 -26.93 -9.62
CA ASP A 830 -51.19 -28.00 -8.60
C ASP A 830 -50.66 -29.44 -8.91
N LYS A 831 -49.48 -29.70 -8.31
CA LYS A 831 -49.02 -30.88 -7.52
C LYS A 831 -49.27 -32.32 -8.05
N SER A 832 -48.19 -33.04 -8.41
CA SER A 832 -47.60 -34.17 -7.63
C SER A 832 -46.67 -35.12 -8.45
N GLN A 833 -45.63 -35.62 -7.75
CA GLN A 833 -44.86 -36.88 -7.93
C GLN A 833 -43.93 -37.15 -9.16
N ALA A 834 -42.64 -36.91 -8.92
CA ALA A 834 -41.42 -37.74 -9.14
C ALA A 834 -41.35 -38.88 -10.21
N LYS A 835 -40.40 -38.80 -11.17
CA LYS A 835 -39.05 -39.48 -11.20
C LYS A 835 -38.41 -39.51 -12.62
N GLY A 836 -37.23 -38.86 -12.74
CA GLY A 836 -36.01 -39.19 -13.55
C GLY A 836 -36.05 -39.17 -15.10
N ARG A 837 -34.97 -38.90 -15.87
CA ARG A 837 -33.62 -38.32 -15.66
C ARG A 837 -32.89 -38.22 -17.03
N SER A 838 -32.25 -37.09 -17.36
CA SER A 838 -31.01 -36.90 -18.18
C SER A 838 -30.79 -35.38 -18.38
N GLY A 839 -29.60 -34.75 -18.39
CA GLY A 839 -28.21 -35.19 -18.23
C GLY A 839 -27.24 -34.01 -17.93
N ALA A 840 -26.37 -34.24 -16.93
CA ALA A 840 -24.98 -33.82 -16.66
C ALA A 840 -24.45 -32.36 -16.55
N ASP A 841 -24.92 -31.31 -17.23
CA ASP A 841 -24.21 -29.99 -17.14
C ASP A 841 -24.82 -28.96 -16.17
N SER A 842 -26.03 -29.18 -15.64
CA SER A 842 -26.68 -28.26 -14.69
C SER A 842 -26.41 -28.57 -13.21
N VAL A 843 -25.84 -29.74 -12.90
CA VAL A 843 -25.76 -30.25 -11.52
C VAL A 843 -24.77 -29.47 -10.65
N ALA A 844 -23.68 -28.97 -11.24
CA ALA A 844 -22.67 -28.21 -10.50
C ALA A 844 -23.14 -26.79 -10.13
N GLU A 845 -23.92 -26.13 -10.99
CA GLU A 845 -24.46 -24.79 -10.72
C GLU A 845 -25.67 -24.84 -9.77
N GLU A 846 -26.51 -25.87 -9.85
CA GLU A 846 -27.64 -26.05 -8.94
C GLU A 846 -27.18 -26.37 -7.51
N ASP A 847 -26.11 -27.17 -7.33
CA ASP A 847 -25.56 -27.46 -5.99
C ASP A 847 -24.93 -26.22 -5.33
N ILE A 848 -24.24 -25.37 -6.10
CA ILE A 848 -23.67 -24.11 -5.59
C ILE A 848 -24.77 -23.10 -5.25
N ASN A 849 -25.78 -22.95 -6.11
CA ASN A 849 -26.91 -22.06 -5.83
C ASN A 849 -27.77 -22.56 -4.66
N ALA A 850 -27.90 -23.88 -4.48
CA ALA A 850 -28.54 -24.48 -3.33
C ALA A 850 -27.73 -24.23 -2.03
N LEU A 851 -26.40 -24.36 -2.08
CA LEU A 851 -25.50 -24.02 -0.97
C LEU A 851 -25.56 -22.53 -0.61
N ILE A 852 -25.55 -21.64 -1.60
CA ILE A 852 -25.68 -20.19 -1.40
C ILE A 852 -27.06 -19.86 -0.80
N SER A 853 -28.13 -20.47 -1.31
CA SER A 853 -29.48 -20.28 -0.79
C SER A 853 -29.62 -20.83 0.64
N ALA A 854 -28.97 -21.95 0.96
CA ALA A 854 -28.94 -22.51 2.31
C ALA A 854 -28.13 -21.64 3.28
N ALA A 855 -27.01 -21.06 2.84
CA ALA A 855 -26.21 -20.12 3.62
C ALA A 855 -26.96 -18.81 3.90
N ILE A 856 -27.61 -18.24 2.87
CA ILE A 856 -28.46 -17.05 3.02
C ILE A 856 -29.62 -17.33 3.99
N LYS A 857 -30.23 -18.52 3.92
CA LYS A 857 -31.32 -18.91 4.82
C LYS A 857 -30.84 -19.10 6.25
N ALA A 858 -29.64 -19.65 6.47
CA ALA A 858 -29.03 -19.80 7.78
C ALA A 858 -28.69 -18.44 8.42
N ASP A 859 -28.21 -17.47 7.65
CA ASP A 859 -27.87 -16.11 8.13
C ASP A 859 -29.09 -15.23 8.42
N ASN A 860 -30.24 -15.53 7.79
CA ASN A 860 -31.49 -14.79 7.97
C ASN A 860 -32.37 -15.34 9.10
N THR A 861 -31.99 -16.45 9.73
CA THR A 861 -32.67 -17.02 10.91
C THR A 861 -31.82 -16.95 12.16
N CYS A 862 -32.45 -16.77 13.32
CA CYS A 862 -31.78 -16.76 14.61
C CYS A 862 -30.91 -18.02 14.81
N GLY A 863 -29.64 -17.84 15.17
CA GLY A 863 -28.67 -18.92 15.39
C GLY A 863 -28.90 -19.75 16.66
N PHE A 864 -29.99 -19.54 17.40
CA PHE A 864 -30.34 -20.32 18.59
C PHE A 864 -31.08 -21.61 18.19
N PRO A 865 -30.68 -22.79 18.70
CA PRO A 865 -31.36 -24.04 18.40
C PRO A 865 -32.86 -23.93 18.69
N ARG A 866 -33.70 -24.29 17.71
CA ARG A 866 -35.18 -24.25 17.76
C ARG A 866 -35.83 -22.85 17.70
N CYS A 867 -35.08 -21.76 17.48
CA CYS A 867 -35.66 -20.44 17.20
C CYS A 867 -35.80 -20.20 15.68
N LYS A 868 -37.01 -19.86 15.21
CA LYS A 868 -37.30 -19.56 13.79
C LYS A 868 -37.46 -18.07 13.49
N ALA A 869 -37.10 -17.18 14.43
CA ALA A 869 -37.25 -15.74 14.26
C ALA A 869 -36.32 -15.21 13.15
N SER A 870 -36.85 -14.34 12.29
CA SER A 870 -36.08 -13.64 11.27
C SER A 870 -35.16 -12.60 11.93
N VAL A 871 -33.89 -12.61 11.54
CA VAL A 871 -32.86 -11.67 12.02
C VAL A 871 -32.47 -10.62 10.97
N THR A 872 -33.20 -10.57 9.85
CA THR A 872 -32.92 -9.71 8.69
C THR A 872 -32.95 -8.22 9.03
N THR A 873 -33.85 -7.82 9.94
CA THR A 873 -34.11 -6.38 10.24
C THR A 873 -33.63 -5.95 11.63
N LEU A 874 -33.65 -6.84 12.63
CA LEU A 874 -33.38 -6.53 14.05
C LEU A 874 -32.50 -7.59 14.76
N GLY A 875 -31.70 -8.33 13.99
CA GLY A 875 -30.77 -9.32 14.55
C GLY A 875 -29.49 -8.68 15.07
N GLN A 876 -29.02 -9.15 16.23
CA GLN A 876 -27.72 -8.77 16.78
C GLN A 876 -26.71 -9.89 16.60
N LEU A 877 -25.49 -9.53 16.22
CA LEU A 877 -24.36 -10.45 16.05
C LEU A 877 -23.69 -10.67 17.40
N CYS A 878 -23.53 -11.93 17.82
CA CYS A 878 -22.68 -12.24 18.95
C CYS A 878 -21.20 -12.20 18.54
N LEU A 879 -20.40 -11.38 19.20
CA LEU A 879 -18.96 -11.19 18.92
C LEU A 879 -18.09 -12.41 19.27
N HIS A 880 -18.63 -13.42 19.98
CA HIS A 880 -17.88 -14.60 20.43
C HIS A 880 -18.09 -15.84 19.55
N CYS A 881 -19.26 -15.99 18.93
CA CYS A 881 -19.56 -17.10 18.03
C CYS A 881 -19.91 -16.66 16.60
N ASN A 882 -19.95 -15.36 16.33
CA ASN A 882 -20.24 -14.76 15.02
C ASN A 882 -21.55 -15.23 14.37
N ARG A 883 -22.55 -15.61 15.18
CA ARG A 883 -23.90 -15.92 14.73
C ARG A 883 -24.86 -14.78 15.06
N ARG A 884 -25.87 -14.55 14.21
CA ARG A 884 -26.93 -13.56 14.44
C ARG A 884 -28.07 -14.16 15.25
N TYR A 885 -28.51 -13.45 16.27
CA TYR A 885 -29.60 -13.86 17.15
C TYR A 885 -30.69 -12.80 17.19
N CYS A 886 -31.93 -13.21 17.41
CA CYS A 886 -33.03 -12.28 17.68
C CYS A 886 -32.85 -11.61 19.05
N LEU A 887 -33.56 -10.52 19.29
CA LEU A 887 -33.47 -9.74 20.54
C LEU A 887 -33.73 -10.55 21.82
N SER A 888 -34.42 -11.69 21.75
CA SER A 888 -34.59 -12.58 22.91
C SER A 888 -33.42 -13.53 23.17
N HIS A 889 -32.58 -13.83 22.16
CA HIS A 889 -31.50 -14.82 22.25
C HIS A 889 -30.09 -14.22 22.03
N HIS A 890 -29.99 -12.90 21.85
CA HIS A 890 -28.74 -12.19 21.60
C HIS A 890 -27.77 -12.18 22.79
N ILE A 891 -28.27 -12.43 23.99
CA ILE A 891 -27.49 -12.44 25.23
C ILE A 891 -26.50 -13.63 25.21
N PRO A 892 -25.17 -13.41 25.35
CA PRO A 892 -24.14 -14.46 25.28
C PRO A 892 -24.41 -15.68 26.16
N GLU A 893 -24.95 -15.48 27.36
CA GLU A 893 -25.31 -16.52 28.31
C GLU A 893 -26.37 -17.48 27.76
N VAL A 894 -27.30 -16.97 26.96
CA VAL A 894 -28.44 -17.74 26.45
C VAL A 894 -28.00 -18.74 25.39
N HIS A 895 -27.04 -18.40 24.55
CA HIS A 895 -26.57 -19.25 23.44
C HIS A 895 -25.17 -19.85 23.67
N GLY A 896 -24.74 -19.95 24.93
CA GLY A 896 -23.53 -20.69 25.33
C GLY A 896 -22.20 -19.94 25.19
N CYS A 897 -22.23 -18.63 24.90
CA CYS A 897 -21.03 -17.77 24.87
C CYS A 897 -20.78 -17.00 26.17
N GLY A 898 -21.61 -17.20 27.21
CA GLY A 898 -21.53 -16.47 28.47
C GLY A 898 -20.16 -16.54 29.16
N GLU A 899 -19.51 -17.69 29.18
CA GLU A 899 -18.18 -17.82 29.81
C GLU A 899 -17.08 -17.05 29.06
N LYS A 900 -17.14 -16.99 27.72
CA LYS A 900 -16.24 -16.17 26.92
C LYS A 900 -16.50 -14.68 27.11
N ALA A 901 -17.78 -14.28 27.21
CA ALA A 901 -18.18 -12.91 27.50
C ALA A 901 -17.71 -12.47 28.89
N LYS A 902 -17.89 -13.32 29.92
CA LYS A 902 -17.39 -13.07 31.28
C LYS A 902 -15.87 -13.00 31.34
N ALA A 903 -15.16 -13.87 30.62
CA ALA A 903 -13.69 -13.84 30.56
C ALA A 903 -13.17 -12.56 29.92
N GLN A 904 -13.77 -12.13 28.80
CA GLN A 904 -13.43 -10.86 28.15
C GLN A 904 -13.77 -9.66 29.05
N ALA A 905 -14.91 -9.68 29.74
CA ALA A 905 -15.28 -8.64 30.70
C ALA A 905 -14.31 -8.57 31.88
N ARG A 906 -13.88 -9.72 32.43
CA ARG A 906 -12.85 -9.78 33.49
C ARG A 906 -11.50 -9.27 33.00
N GLN A 907 -11.10 -9.61 31.78
CA GLN A 907 -9.88 -9.06 31.16
C GLN A 907 -9.99 -7.54 30.94
N ARG A 908 -11.14 -7.03 30.50
CA ARG A 908 -11.37 -5.58 30.39
C ARG A 908 -11.31 -4.88 31.75
N ILE A 909 -11.97 -5.42 32.77
CA ILE A 909 -11.93 -4.88 34.14
C ILE A 909 -10.49 -4.88 34.68
N SER A 910 -9.72 -5.94 34.41
CA SER A 910 -8.30 -6.02 34.78
C SER A 910 -7.39 -5.06 33.98
N ARG A 911 -7.81 -4.65 32.77
CA ARG A 911 -7.02 -3.82 31.85
C ARG A 911 -7.35 -2.33 31.97
N GLU A 912 -8.58 -2.00 32.39
CA GLU A 912 -9.11 -0.64 32.52
C GLU A 912 -9.19 -0.16 33.98
N GLY A 913 -9.10 -1.06 34.98
CA GLY A 913 -9.04 -0.71 36.40
C GLY A 913 -10.33 -0.10 36.99
N VAL A 914 -11.39 0.03 36.21
CA VAL A 914 -12.66 0.65 36.63
C VAL A 914 -13.73 -0.44 36.83
N LEU A 915 -14.21 -0.57 38.07
CA LEU A 915 -15.42 -1.33 38.39
C LEU A 915 -16.64 -0.52 37.95
N TYR A 916 -17.45 -1.08 37.05
CA TYR A 916 -18.75 -0.50 36.70
C TYR A 916 -19.67 -0.43 37.93
N PRO A 917 -20.51 0.61 38.06
CA PRO A 917 -21.44 0.74 39.18
C PRO A 917 -22.38 -0.47 39.21
N GLY A 918 -22.34 -1.25 40.30
CA GLY A 918 -23.16 -2.44 40.49
C GLY A 918 -22.39 -3.73 40.78
N SER A 919 -21.05 -3.69 40.76
CA SER A 919 -20.20 -4.87 41.03
C SER A 919 -19.38 -4.74 42.33
N GLY A 920 -19.99 -4.20 43.38
CA GLY A 920 -19.42 -4.21 44.74
C GLY A 920 -20.36 -4.88 45.73
N SER A 921 -19.82 -5.72 46.61
CA SER A 921 -20.51 -6.17 47.82
C SER A 921 -20.87 -4.95 48.71
N LYS A 922 -21.94 -5.11 49.48
CA LYS A 922 -22.50 -4.09 50.38
C LYS A 922 -21.45 -3.59 51.38
N ASP A 923 -21.15 -2.29 51.38
CA ASP A 923 -21.46 -1.40 52.51
C ASP A 923 -20.92 0.03 52.34
N LYS A 924 -21.85 1.00 52.41
CA LYS A 924 -21.88 2.11 53.37
C LYS A 924 -23.17 2.87 53.12
N SER A 925 -24.10 2.81 54.07
CA SER A 925 -25.33 3.58 54.06
C SER A 925 -25.00 5.07 53.87
N LEU A 926 -25.67 5.71 52.89
CA LEU A 926 -25.58 7.14 52.70
C LEU A 926 -26.17 7.86 53.92
N ASP A 927 -25.44 8.85 54.43
CA ASP A 927 -25.86 9.74 55.51
C ASP A 927 -27.35 10.17 55.33
N PRO A 928 -28.23 9.91 56.32
CA PRO A 928 -29.65 10.21 56.24
C PRO A 928 -29.96 11.66 55.84
N ALA A 929 -29.13 12.62 56.27
CA ALA A 929 -29.30 14.03 55.91
C ALA A 929 -29.09 14.27 54.41
N ARG A 930 -28.06 13.63 53.83
CA ARG A 930 -27.75 13.71 52.41
C ARG A 930 -28.81 13.01 51.56
N ARG A 931 -29.36 11.90 52.06
CA ARG A 931 -30.50 11.20 51.42
C ARG A 931 -31.76 12.08 51.40
N ALA A 932 -32.10 12.73 52.51
CA ALA A 932 -33.25 13.64 52.57
C ALA A 932 -33.09 14.86 51.65
N GLN A 933 -31.87 15.40 51.54
CA GLN A 933 -31.59 16.54 50.65
C GLN A 933 -31.72 16.15 49.16
N LEU A 934 -31.24 14.96 48.79
CA LEU A 934 -31.39 14.43 47.43
C LEU A 934 -32.85 14.10 47.10
N GLN A 935 -33.61 13.56 48.05
CA GLN A 935 -35.04 13.31 47.91
C GLN A 935 -35.81 14.62 47.62
N ARG A 936 -35.58 15.67 48.41
CA ARG A 936 -36.21 16.99 48.19
C ARG A 936 -35.86 17.60 46.83
N ARG A 937 -34.62 17.43 46.37
CA ARG A 937 -34.19 17.90 45.03
C ARG A 937 -34.88 17.13 43.91
N LEU A 938 -35.08 15.82 44.09
CA LEU A 938 -35.80 14.98 43.14
C LEU A 938 -37.28 15.38 43.08
N ASP A 939 -37.92 15.56 44.22
CA ASP A 939 -39.33 15.96 44.30
C ASP A 939 -39.57 17.34 43.70
N LYS A 940 -38.63 18.28 43.89
CA LYS A 940 -38.69 19.61 43.25
C LYS A 940 -38.54 19.53 41.72
N LYS A 941 -37.65 18.68 41.21
CA LYS A 941 -37.53 18.45 39.75
C LYS A 941 -38.76 17.76 39.19
N LEU A 942 -39.36 16.82 39.92
CA LEU A 942 -40.59 16.16 39.50
C LEU A 942 -41.76 17.15 39.46
N SER A 943 -41.89 18.07 40.42
CA SER A 943 -42.94 19.09 40.39
C SER A 943 -42.75 20.12 39.26
N GLU A 944 -41.52 20.52 38.95
CA GLU A 944 -41.18 21.35 37.78
C GLU A 944 -41.54 20.63 36.47
N LEU A 945 -41.20 19.36 36.33
CA LEU A 945 -41.55 18.58 35.13
C LEU A 945 -43.06 18.33 35.02
N THR A 946 -43.77 18.22 36.14
CA THR A 946 -45.23 18.02 36.15
C THR A 946 -45.98 19.32 35.82
N SER A 947 -45.47 20.47 36.27
CA SER A 947 -46.03 21.79 35.92
C SER A 947 -45.79 22.14 34.45
N GLN A 948 -44.61 21.81 33.90
CA GLN A 948 -44.33 21.95 32.46
C GLN A 948 -45.21 21.04 31.58
N ARG A 949 -45.70 19.91 32.10
CA ARG A 949 -46.65 19.03 31.39
C ARG A 949 -48.11 19.51 31.46
N LYS A 950 -48.49 20.31 32.46
CA LYS A 950 -49.86 20.83 32.61
C LYS A 950 -50.12 22.11 31.80
N SER A 951 -49.10 22.92 31.50
CA SER A 951 -49.27 24.19 30.76
C SER A 951 -49.49 24.05 29.25
N LYS A 952 -49.21 22.88 28.65
CA LYS A 952 -49.35 22.67 27.18
C LYS A 952 -50.70 22.09 26.72
N LYS A 953 -51.65 21.83 27.64
CA LYS A 953 -52.94 21.18 27.30
C LYS A 953 -54.16 22.12 27.25
N LYS A 954 -53.98 23.45 27.40
CA LYS A 954 -55.09 24.43 27.43
C LYS A 954 -55.25 25.33 26.19
N ASP A 955 -54.36 25.26 25.19
CA ASP A 955 -54.42 26.13 23.99
C ASP A 955 -54.88 25.42 22.69
N LYS A 956 -55.78 24.43 22.78
CA LYS A 956 -56.32 23.75 21.58
C LYS A 956 -57.84 23.49 21.57
N GLU A 957 -58.60 24.16 22.41
CA GLU A 957 -60.06 24.28 22.27
C GLU A 957 -60.48 25.74 22.54
N LYS A 958 -60.40 26.58 21.51
CA LYS A 958 -61.32 27.67 21.15
C LYS A 958 -60.88 28.36 19.88
#